data_AF-A0A2C5XDN3-F1
#
_entry.id   AF-A0A2C5XDN3-F1
#
_cell.length_a   1.000
_cell.length_b   1.000
_cell.length_c   1.000
_cell.angle_alpha   90.00
_cell.angle_beta   90.00
_cell.angle_gamma   90.00
#
_symmetry.space_group_name_H-M   'P 1'
#
loop_
_entity.id
_entity.type
_entity.pdbx_description
1 polymer ?
#
loop_
_entity_poly.entity_id
_entity_poly.type
_entity_poly.pdbx_seq_one_letter_code
_entity_poly.pdbx_strand_id
1 'polypeptide(L)'
;MAAANAALEDALQALNFHWEINRVLFDRILKTLTWRKKQDMPEEDQSLQVFDQIIQNVHHETGQPHSINSLPRQATIVAQALRAVIQDLESSRTETKDKQATPPSIVQQVDKIEQHRRIIRILYLRLRKHIKDLQQDIKDMGEFVTDPEAIGKYKRTMRSSQGLLLRAKEKAMLTDDIKTIYKCLEDSIKAFTGAKNAASTIAQTIQDSKKLTTQDFTEVREILYDMRKGISIILAKETSHFIKEFIVEKWQGLDYLRTNREAMEQEVSYLNELALYSHGNAIKLGEDLQDKANNLNVIKNLIAHPKLTELSYDAETALTLTRSIWLQGVEDPQAALQFERRALEEEIRLTQGPIHAYVTTSLIIQKEAELTAAILDYSISTEDAELQRLKWRQKSISQLIDSLRKDVQEEKSQKAKINMSNKKETLESAAAAENLKDSQELSISLGMDIANAVLAAIPSPITPIADVLIWARQAIRIRRFLRSLVRSGSVPEHLVTQTHAVTGSLQRAMGTWRTKVPDLMGVWASDKTPQQILDGLSQIQEDDLLEAENESLRTSQEPAQQEPPQQAPINVEEEPLTREPKEVVSEKSIDELMQELENIHIPEEEPGDNLMEKPLSKMLKRLVRHDIPVTAPGRSASKVKVKVPAERARRSIRAIREDLQEAARIPHHSSDVDFKQLLDDAGWYLPDDCDIKPQSMGMSIVATIREGAVAAAA
;
A
#
# COMPACT_ATOMS: atom_id res chain seq x y z
N MET A 1 -13.90 -15.32 16.42
CA MET A 1 -14.03 -16.79 16.37
C MET A 1 -15.03 -17.34 17.39
N ALA A 2 -14.72 -17.42 18.69
CA ALA A 2 -15.59 -18.06 19.69
C ALA A 2 -17.05 -17.54 19.69
N ALA A 3 -17.26 -16.22 19.72
CA ALA A 3 -18.59 -15.61 19.66
C ALA A 3 -19.35 -15.91 18.35
N ALA A 4 -18.65 -16.06 17.22
CA ALA A 4 -19.26 -16.41 15.94
C ALA A 4 -19.67 -17.90 15.90
N ASN A 5 -18.87 -18.79 16.47
CA ASN A 5 -19.25 -20.20 16.60
C ASN A 5 -20.46 -20.37 17.54
N ALA A 6 -20.51 -19.63 18.65
CA ALA A 6 -21.67 -19.58 19.55
C ALA A 6 -22.93 -19.08 18.81
N ALA A 7 -22.83 -17.98 18.05
CA ALA A 7 -23.95 -17.46 17.26
C ALA A 7 -24.45 -18.45 16.18
N LEU A 8 -23.56 -19.23 15.55
CA LEU A 8 -23.95 -20.31 14.63
C LEU A 8 -24.59 -21.50 15.37
N GLU A 9 -24.16 -21.81 16.59
CA GLU A 9 -24.76 -22.85 17.42
C GLU A 9 -26.17 -22.44 17.89
N ASP A 10 -26.35 -21.20 18.34
CA ASP A 10 -27.66 -20.60 18.63
C ASP A 10 -28.57 -20.60 17.40
N ALA A 11 -28.05 -20.22 16.23
CA ALA A 11 -28.79 -20.27 14.97
C ALA A 11 -29.22 -21.70 14.60
N LEU A 12 -28.36 -22.69 14.85
CA LEU A 12 -28.67 -24.11 14.61
C LEU A 12 -29.72 -24.63 15.60
N GLN A 13 -29.68 -24.21 16.87
CA GLN A 13 -30.72 -24.51 17.86
C GLN A 13 -32.06 -23.86 17.49
N ALA A 14 -32.06 -22.57 17.15
CA ALA A 14 -33.26 -21.85 16.70
C ALA A 14 -33.88 -22.48 15.44
N LEU A 15 -33.05 -22.89 14.47
CA LEU A 15 -33.50 -23.58 13.27
C LEU A 15 -34.15 -24.94 13.59
N ASN A 16 -33.59 -25.71 14.52
CA ASN A 16 -34.20 -26.97 14.98
C ASN A 16 -35.54 -26.73 15.67
N PHE A 17 -35.63 -25.71 16.52
CA PHE A 17 -36.86 -25.32 17.22
C PHE A 17 -37.96 -24.87 16.23
N HIS A 18 -37.62 -24.07 15.23
CA HIS A 18 -38.54 -23.68 14.15
C HIS A 18 -39.03 -24.88 13.32
N TRP A 19 -38.16 -25.86 13.03
CA TRP A 19 -38.59 -27.09 12.35
C TRP A 19 -39.54 -27.92 13.21
N GLU A 20 -39.26 -28.10 14.50
CA GLU A 20 -40.15 -28.80 15.43
C GLU A 20 -41.52 -28.11 15.55
N ILE A 21 -41.55 -26.77 15.65
CA ILE A 21 -42.79 -25.99 15.58
C ILE A 21 -43.54 -26.28 14.28
N ASN A 22 -42.89 -26.13 13.12
CA ASN A 22 -43.55 -26.31 11.84
C ASN A 22 -44.07 -27.75 11.67
N ARG A 23 -43.34 -28.77 12.15
CA ARG A 23 -43.79 -30.17 12.18
C ARG A 23 -45.08 -30.33 13.00
N VAL A 24 -45.12 -29.77 14.21
CA VAL A 24 -46.29 -29.84 15.10
C VAL A 24 -47.49 -29.08 14.52
N LEU A 25 -47.25 -27.95 13.85
CA LEU A 25 -48.31 -27.20 13.14
C LEU A 25 -48.87 -28.03 11.97
N PHE A 26 -48.01 -28.66 11.15
CA PHE A 26 -48.46 -29.59 10.10
C PHE A 26 -49.29 -30.75 10.66
N ASP A 27 -48.83 -31.39 11.74
CA ASP A 27 -49.56 -32.47 12.40
C ASP A 27 -50.91 -31.98 12.97
N ARG A 28 -51.03 -30.72 13.37
CA ARG A 28 -52.29 -30.09 13.85
C ARG A 28 -53.25 -29.75 12.70
N ILE A 29 -52.76 -29.30 11.55
CA ILE A 29 -53.58 -29.12 10.33
C ILE A 29 -54.14 -30.48 9.90
N LEU A 30 -53.29 -31.50 9.77
CA LEU A 30 -53.71 -32.86 9.38
C LEU A 30 -54.73 -33.46 10.38
N LYS A 31 -54.54 -33.27 11.69
CA LYS A 31 -55.54 -33.64 12.71
C LYS A 31 -56.86 -32.89 12.56
N THR A 32 -56.82 -31.61 12.16
CA THR A 32 -58.03 -30.80 11.96
C THR A 32 -58.80 -31.22 10.72
N LEU A 33 -58.12 -31.48 9.59
CA LEU A 33 -58.74 -31.99 8.36
C LEU A 33 -59.30 -33.40 8.53
N THR A 34 -58.57 -34.30 9.21
CA THR A 34 -59.09 -35.64 9.53
C THR A 34 -60.25 -35.63 10.52
N TRP A 35 -60.36 -34.60 11.38
CA TRP A 35 -61.55 -34.35 12.19
C TRP A 35 -62.71 -33.83 11.34
N ARG A 36 -62.51 -32.83 10.46
CA ARG A 36 -63.55 -32.33 9.53
C ARG A 36 -64.10 -33.46 8.64
N LYS A 37 -63.22 -34.33 8.11
CA LYS A 37 -63.60 -35.52 7.35
C LYS A 37 -64.54 -36.47 8.11
N LYS A 38 -64.41 -36.56 9.44
CA LYS A 38 -65.31 -37.36 10.29
C LYS A 38 -66.64 -36.67 10.60
N GLN A 39 -66.69 -35.35 10.48
CA GLN A 39 -67.87 -34.52 10.75
C GLN A 39 -68.66 -34.14 9.49
N ASP A 40 -68.17 -34.52 8.30
CA ASP A 40 -68.84 -34.28 7.02
C ASP A 40 -69.14 -32.78 6.80
N MET A 41 -68.17 -31.93 7.16
CA MET A 41 -68.20 -30.47 7.02
C MET A 41 -67.74 -30.01 5.63
N PRO A 42 -68.27 -28.90 5.10
CA PRO A 42 -67.81 -28.32 3.84
C PRO A 42 -66.34 -27.86 3.92
N GLU A 43 -65.65 -27.91 2.78
CA GLU A 43 -64.25 -27.46 2.65
C GLU A 43 -64.15 -25.94 2.50
N GLU A 44 -63.12 -25.35 3.11
CA GLU A 44 -62.75 -23.94 2.92
C GLU A 44 -61.41 -23.89 2.19
N ASP A 45 -61.47 -23.87 0.86
CA ASP A 45 -60.30 -23.88 -0.01
C ASP A 45 -59.44 -22.61 0.12
N GLN A 46 -60.03 -21.47 0.55
CA GLN A 46 -59.35 -20.16 0.53
C GLN A 46 -58.09 -20.13 1.42
N SER A 47 -58.14 -20.60 2.66
CA SER A 47 -56.97 -20.60 3.55
C SER A 47 -55.86 -21.54 3.05
N LEU A 48 -56.21 -22.64 2.38
CA LEU A 48 -55.23 -23.52 1.73
C LEU A 48 -54.67 -22.92 0.44
N GLN A 49 -55.44 -22.15 -0.34
CA GLN A 49 -54.95 -21.43 -1.52
C GLN A 49 -53.98 -20.30 -1.14
N VAL A 50 -54.26 -19.55 -0.07
CA VAL A 50 -53.32 -18.55 0.47
C VAL A 50 -52.04 -19.22 0.95
N PHE A 51 -52.13 -20.40 1.57
CA PHE A 51 -50.96 -21.18 1.96
C PHE A 51 -50.18 -21.71 0.74
N ASP A 52 -50.86 -22.26 -0.27
CA ASP A 52 -50.26 -22.69 -1.54
C ASP A 52 -49.47 -21.54 -2.18
N GLN A 53 -50.03 -20.33 -2.23
CA GLN A 53 -49.38 -19.14 -2.79
C GLN A 53 -48.14 -18.72 -1.98
N ILE A 54 -48.21 -18.75 -0.65
CA ILE A 54 -47.06 -18.44 0.23
C ILE A 54 -45.95 -19.49 0.04
N ILE A 55 -46.28 -20.79 -0.04
CA ILE A 55 -45.27 -21.83 -0.28
C ILE A 55 -44.69 -21.76 -1.68
N GLN A 56 -45.47 -21.42 -2.71
CA GLN A 56 -44.97 -21.19 -4.07
C GLN A 56 -44.00 -20.01 -4.13
N ASN A 57 -44.32 -18.90 -3.46
CA ASN A 57 -43.42 -17.74 -3.37
C ASN A 57 -42.10 -18.11 -2.66
N VAL A 58 -42.18 -18.81 -1.52
CA VAL A 58 -40.99 -19.32 -0.81
C VAL A 58 -40.22 -20.32 -1.69
N HIS A 59 -40.88 -21.16 -2.48
CA HIS A 59 -40.22 -22.10 -3.37
C HIS A 59 -39.50 -21.39 -4.53
N HIS A 60 -40.11 -20.35 -5.10
CA HIS A 60 -39.50 -19.50 -6.12
C HIS A 60 -38.27 -18.76 -5.58
N GLU A 61 -38.39 -18.08 -4.44
CA GLU A 61 -37.28 -17.35 -3.81
C GLU A 61 -36.13 -18.28 -3.38
N THR A 62 -36.42 -19.54 -3.04
CA THR A 62 -35.39 -20.54 -2.67
C THR A 62 -34.77 -21.30 -3.85
N GLY A 63 -35.28 -21.05 -5.06
CA GLY A 63 -34.61 -21.36 -6.32
C GLY A 63 -33.63 -20.27 -6.79
N GLN A 64 -33.76 -19.04 -6.27
CA GLN A 64 -32.87 -17.91 -6.60
C GLN A 64 -31.51 -18.09 -5.87
N PRO A 65 -30.36 -18.12 -6.58
CA PRO A 65 -29.10 -18.60 -6.01
C PRO A 65 -28.36 -17.63 -5.06
N HIS A 66 -28.88 -16.44 -4.75
CA HIS A 66 -28.09 -15.35 -4.13
C HIS A 66 -28.69 -14.70 -2.87
N SER A 67 -29.87 -15.11 -2.39
CA SER A 67 -30.57 -14.43 -1.29
C SER A 67 -30.30 -15.04 0.09
N ILE A 68 -29.04 -15.05 0.54
CA ILE A 68 -28.61 -15.68 1.82
C ILE A 68 -29.41 -15.17 3.03
N ASN A 69 -29.79 -13.88 3.05
CA ASN A 69 -30.59 -13.27 4.12
C ASN A 69 -32.11 -13.59 4.05
N SER A 70 -32.59 -14.26 3.00
CA SER A 70 -34.03 -14.57 2.83
C SER A 70 -34.48 -15.79 3.63
N LEU A 71 -33.62 -16.81 3.76
CA LEU A 71 -33.98 -18.12 4.28
C LEU A 71 -34.52 -18.13 5.73
N PRO A 72 -33.95 -17.40 6.70
CA PRO A 72 -34.53 -17.30 8.05
C PRO A 72 -35.88 -16.57 8.05
N ARG A 73 -36.00 -15.52 7.22
CA ARG A 73 -37.25 -14.74 7.05
C ARG A 73 -38.36 -15.61 6.44
N GLN A 74 -38.03 -16.41 5.43
CA GLN A 74 -38.95 -17.38 4.83
C GLN A 74 -39.41 -18.44 5.84
N ALA A 75 -38.51 -19.00 6.66
CA ALA A 75 -38.88 -19.95 7.71
C ALA A 75 -39.86 -19.34 8.73
N THR A 76 -39.73 -18.04 9.01
CA THR A 76 -40.65 -17.29 9.88
C THR A 76 -42.00 -17.03 9.22
N ILE A 77 -42.01 -16.61 7.95
CA ILE A 77 -43.22 -16.40 7.13
C ILE A 77 -44.03 -17.70 7.04
N VAL A 78 -43.36 -18.83 6.77
CA VAL A 78 -44.00 -20.17 6.74
C VAL A 78 -44.63 -20.52 8.09
N ALA A 79 -43.94 -20.26 9.20
CA ALA A 79 -44.46 -20.54 10.54
C ALA A 79 -45.68 -19.65 10.89
N GLN A 80 -45.69 -18.39 10.44
CA GLN A 80 -46.83 -17.48 10.58
C GLN A 80 -48.02 -17.93 9.72
N ALA A 81 -47.78 -18.28 8.45
CA ALA A 81 -48.81 -18.79 7.54
C ALA A 81 -49.45 -20.08 8.07
N LEU A 82 -48.65 -21.03 8.57
CA LEU A 82 -49.15 -22.26 9.21
C LEU A 82 -50.05 -21.97 10.43
N ARG A 83 -49.72 -20.96 11.24
CA ARG A 83 -50.55 -20.56 12.38
C ARG A 83 -51.86 -19.91 11.93
N ALA A 84 -51.83 -19.05 10.91
CA ALA A 84 -53.03 -18.45 10.34
C ALA A 84 -53.98 -19.53 9.78
N VAL A 85 -53.47 -20.47 8.99
CA VAL A 85 -54.24 -21.62 8.46
C VAL A 85 -54.85 -22.45 9.58
N ILE A 86 -54.13 -22.71 10.69
CA ILE A 86 -54.70 -23.41 11.85
C ILE A 86 -55.80 -22.59 12.51
N GLN A 87 -55.59 -21.28 12.69
CA GLN A 87 -56.55 -20.40 13.33
C GLN A 87 -57.84 -20.31 12.53
N ASP A 88 -57.76 -20.14 11.20
CA ASP A 88 -58.90 -20.19 10.29
C ASP A 88 -59.62 -21.55 10.43
N LEU A 89 -58.89 -22.66 10.23
CA LEU A 89 -59.44 -24.03 10.27
C LEU A 89 -60.01 -24.43 11.65
N GLU A 90 -59.63 -23.74 12.72
CA GLU A 90 -60.18 -23.93 14.07
C GLU A 90 -61.36 -22.98 14.34
N SER A 91 -61.36 -21.76 13.80
CA SER A 91 -62.46 -20.79 13.96
C SER A 91 -63.73 -21.23 13.24
N SER A 92 -63.65 -21.75 12.02
CA SER A 92 -64.82 -22.31 11.33
C SER A 92 -65.27 -23.69 11.86
N ARG A 93 -64.69 -24.19 12.97
CA ARG A 93 -65.33 -25.24 13.78
C ARG A 93 -66.55 -24.74 14.55
N THR A 94 -66.67 -23.42 14.80
CA THR A 94 -67.82 -22.84 15.52
C THR A 94 -68.95 -22.37 14.61
N GLU A 95 -68.78 -22.39 13.29
CA GLU A 95 -69.82 -22.01 12.33
C GLU A 95 -70.47 -23.23 11.67
N THR A 96 -71.71 -23.53 12.06
CA THR A 96 -72.55 -24.52 11.37
C THR A 96 -73.14 -23.91 10.09
N LYS A 97 -72.48 -24.11 8.94
CA LYS A 97 -73.00 -23.75 7.61
C LYS A 97 -73.68 -24.95 6.93
N ASP A 98 -74.75 -24.67 6.20
CA ASP A 98 -75.58 -25.70 5.54
C ASP A 98 -74.83 -26.48 4.45
N LYS A 99 -75.21 -27.76 4.29
CA LYS A 99 -74.53 -28.72 3.42
C LYS A 99 -74.86 -28.51 1.92
N GLN A 100 -74.16 -27.58 1.26
CA GLN A 100 -74.12 -27.52 -0.21
C GLN A 100 -72.73 -27.17 -0.77
N ALA A 101 -71.92 -28.21 -1.03
CA ALA A 101 -71.00 -28.30 -2.16
C ALA A 101 -70.43 -29.73 -2.22
N THR A 102 -70.30 -30.31 -3.40
CA THR A 102 -69.53 -31.56 -3.59
C THR A 102 -68.04 -31.21 -3.47
N PRO A 103 -67.31 -31.69 -2.45
CA PRO A 103 -65.95 -31.21 -2.23
C PRO A 103 -64.95 -31.91 -3.18
N PRO A 104 -63.79 -31.28 -3.44
CA PRO A 104 -62.56 -32.00 -3.74
C PRO A 104 -62.35 -33.18 -2.78
N SER A 105 -61.52 -34.14 -3.18
CA SER A 105 -61.20 -35.23 -2.26
C SER A 105 -60.29 -34.69 -1.16
N ILE A 106 -60.70 -34.77 0.11
CA ILE A 106 -59.84 -34.46 1.28
C ILE A 106 -58.47 -35.18 1.20
N VAL A 107 -58.37 -36.29 0.46
CA VAL A 107 -57.10 -36.96 0.14
C VAL A 107 -56.14 -36.02 -0.62
N GLN A 108 -56.62 -35.27 -1.61
CA GLN A 108 -55.84 -34.27 -2.36
C GLN A 108 -55.35 -33.12 -1.47
N GLN A 109 -56.18 -32.66 -0.51
CA GLN A 109 -55.74 -31.64 0.47
C GLN A 109 -54.64 -32.20 1.40
N VAL A 110 -54.78 -33.45 1.86
CA VAL A 110 -53.74 -34.14 2.66
C VAL A 110 -52.45 -34.34 1.85
N ASP A 111 -52.54 -34.76 0.60
CA ASP A 111 -51.39 -34.94 -0.30
C ASP A 111 -50.65 -33.62 -0.55
N LYS A 112 -51.38 -32.52 -0.80
CA LYS A 112 -50.81 -31.16 -0.89
C LYS A 112 -50.05 -30.77 0.39
N ILE A 113 -50.64 -31.00 1.56
CA ILE A 113 -50.02 -30.64 2.84
C ILE A 113 -48.75 -31.46 3.11
N GLU A 114 -48.75 -32.74 2.77
CA GLU A 114 -47.54 -33.57 2.84
C GLU A 114 -46.50 -33.17 1.78
N GLN A 115 -46.90 -32.68 0.60
CA GLN A 115 -45.98 -32.08 -0.37
C GLN A 115 -45.32 -30.81 0.20
N HIS A 116 -46.09 -29.90 0.82
CA HIS A 116 -45.55 -28.70 1.47
C HIS A 116 -44.61 -29.04 2.63
N ARG A 117 -44.99 -30.03 3.45
CA ARG A 117 -44.14 -30.58 4.53
C ARG A 117 -42.80 -31.09 4.00
N ARG A 118 -42.78 -31.77 2.83
CA ARG A 118 -41.54 -32.21 2.16
C ARG A 118 -40.70 -31.03 1.66
N ILE A 119 -41.31 -30.02 1.04
CA ILE A 119 -40.60 -28.82 0.55
C ILE A 119 -39.90 -28.10 1.73
N ILE A 120 -40.61 -27.84 2.82
CA ILE A 120 -40.04 -27.17 4.00
C ILE A 120 -38.98 -28.03 4.69
N ARG A 121 -39.12 -29.36 4.69
CA ARG A 121 -38.07 -30.27 5.18
C ARG A 121 -36.78 -30.15 4.35
N ILE A 122 -36.88 -30.03 3.03
CA ILE A 122 -35.73 -29.83 2.14
C ILE A 122 -35.05 -28.48 2.44
N LEU A 123 -35.83 -27.42 2.66
CA LEU A 123 -35.31 -26.10 3.04
C LEU A 123 -34.58 -26.13 4.39
N TYR A 124 -35.18 -26.75 5.41
CA TYR A 124 -34.53 -26.96 6.72
C TYR A 124 -33.21 -27.73 6.59
N LEU A 125 -33.18 -28.81 5.80
CA LEU A 125 -31.95 -29.61 5.60
C LEU A 125 -30.86 -28.80 4.86
N ARG A 126 -31.23 -27.98 3.87
CA ARG A 126 -30.31 -27.08 3.15
C ARG A 126 -29.72 -26.02 4.09
N LEU A 127 -30.57 -25.36 4.88
CA LEU A 127 -30.17 -24.39 5.91
C LEU A 127 -29.23 -25.00 6.96
N ARG A 128 -29.60 -26.17 7.51
CA ARG A 128 -28.80 -26.86 8.52
C ARG A 128 -27.46 -27.32 7.97
N LYS A 129 -27.40 -27.74 6.70
CA LYS A 129 -26.12 -28.02 6.03
C LYS A 129 -25.28 -26.74 5.96
N HIS A 130 -25.84 -25.64 5.47
CA HIS A 130 -25.11 -24.39 5.33
C HIS A 130 -24.55 -23.85 6.65
N ILE A 131 -25.33 -23.90 7.74
CA ILE A 131 -24.82 -23.52 9.08
C ILE A 131 -23.68 -24.44 9.54
N LYS A 132 -23.76 -25.74 9.26
CA LYS A 132 -22.66 -26.69 9.55
C LYS A 132 -21.42 -26.46 8.70
N ASP A 133 -21.60 -26.16 7.42
CA ASP A 133 -20.51 -25.83 6.50
C ASP A 133 -19.78 -24.57 7.04
N LEU A 134 -20.53 -23.52 7.44
CA LEU A 134 -19.98 -22.33 8.10
C LEU A 134 -19.32 -22.59 9.46
N GLN A 135 -19.86 -23.51 10.27
CA GLN A 135 -19.21 -23.95 11.53
C GLN A 135 -17.89 -24.66 11.25
N GLN A 136 -17.79 -25.43 10.16
CA GLN A 136 -16.55 -26.06 9.74
C GLN A 136 -15.56 -25.03 9.20
N ASP A 137 -16.00 -24.09 8.35
CA ASP A 137 -15.16 -22.98 7.87
C ASP A 137 -14.57 -22.16 9.04
N ILE A 138 -15.35 -21.90 10.10
CA ILE A 138 -14.87 -21.21 11.31
C ILE A 138 -13.89 -22.08 12.12
N LYS A 139 -14.07 -23.39 12.18
CA LYS A 139 -13.10 -24.30 12.83
C LYS A 139 -11.79 -24.35 12.07
N ASP A 140 -11.86 -24.57 10.75
CA ASP A 140 -10.71 -24.58 9.86
C ASP A 140 -9.94 -23.25 9.98
N MET A 141 -10.63 -22.10 9.87
CA MET A 141 -10.02 -20.78 10.09
C MET A 141 -9.43 -20.59 11.50
N GLY A 142 -9.98 -21.25 12.53
CA GLY A 142 -9.45 -21.21 13.89
C GLY A 142 -8.19 -22.06 14.08
N GLU A 143 -8.06 -23.18 13.36
CA GLU A 143 -6.89 -24.06 13.38
C GLU A 143 -5.70 -23.51 12.56
N PHE A 144 -5.91 -22.53 11.66
CA PHE A 144 -4.85 -21.89 10.88
C PHE A 144 -4.20 -20.65 11.53
N VAL A 145 -4.54 -20.30 12.78
CA VAL A 145 -4.02 -19.09 13.44
C VAL A 145 -2.64 -19.33 14.07
N THR A 146 -1.69 -18.43 13.78
CA THR A 146 -0.28 -18.34 14.28
C THR A 146 0.82 -19.20 13.63
N ASP A 147 0.60 -19.81 12.46
CA ASP A 147 1.71 -20.34 11.65
C ASP A 147 2.08 -19.40 10.47
N PRO A 148 3.27 -18.78 10.46
CA PRO A 148 3.77 -18.02 9.31
C PRO A 148 3.82 -18.83 7.99
N GLU A 149 3.99 -20.16 8.04
CA GLU A 149 3.95 -21.02 6.85
C GLU A 149 2.56 -21.05 6.19
N ALA A 150 1.49 -20.81 6.95
CA ALA A 150 0.12 -20.75 6.43
C ALA A 150 -0.05 -19.61 5.41
N ILE A 151 0.64 -18.48 5.56
CA ILE A 151 0.63 -17.39 4.56
C ILE A 151 1.18 -17.88 3.21
N GLY A 152 2.23 -18.71 3.23
CA GLY A 152 2.77 -19.35 2.03
C GLY A 152 1.77 -20.30 1.35
N LYS A 153 0.87 -20.94 2.12
CA LYS A 153 -0.26 -21.72 1.59
C LYS A 153 -1.34 -20.80 0.98
N TYR A 154 -1.77 -19.76 1.68
CA TYR A 154 -2.81 -18.85 1.19
C TYR A 154 -2.37 -18.03 -0.04
N LYS A 155 -1.12 -17.55 -0.09
CA LYS A 155 -0.55 -16.90 -1.29
C LYS A 155 -0.56 -17.85 -2.50
N ARG A 156 -0.23 -19.14 -2.31
CA ARG A 156 -0.36 -20.16 -3.38
C ARG A 156 -1.82 -20.34 -3.84
N THR A 157 -2.78 -20.36 -2.92
CA THR A 157 -4.22 -20.39 -3.27
C THR A 157 -4.62 -19.16 -4.10
N MET A 158 -4.20 -17.96 -3.70
CA MET A 158 -4.48 -16.73 -4.45
C MET A 158 -3.88 -16.74 -5.86
N ARG A 159 -2.60 -17.09 -6.02
CA ARG A 159 -1.96 -17.24 -7.34
C ARG A 159 -2.66 -18.30 -8.21
N SER A 160 -3.13 -19.40 -7.61
CA SER A 160 -3.93 -20.42 -8.30
C SER A 160 -5.26 -19.85 -8.80
N SER A 161 -6.01 -19.13 -7.95
CA SER A 161 -7.25 -18.44 -8.33
C SER A 161 -7.03 -17.38 -9.42
N GLN A 162 -5.96 -16.59 -9.32
CA GLN A 162 -5.56 -15.64 -10.37
C GLN A 162 -5.27 -16.35 -11.70
N GLY A 163 -4.55 -17.48 -11.66
CA GLY A 163 -4.29 -18.31 -12.85
C GLY A 163 -5.55 -18.90 -13.48
N LEU A 164 -6.53 -19.33 -12.66
CA LEU A 164 -7.84 -19.78 -13.16
C LEU A 164 -8.60 -18.63 -13.84
N LEU A 165 -8.62 -17.45 -13.22
CA LEU A 165 -9.26 -16.26 -13.76
C LEU A 165 -8.59 -15.77 -15.06
N LEU A 166 -7.26 -15.82 -15.16
CA LEU A 166 -6.54 -15.46 -16.39
C LEU A 166 -6.91 -16.39 -17.55
N ARG A 167 -7.02 -17.70 -17.31
CA ARG A 167 -7.50 -18.68 -18.32
C ARG A 167 -8.96 -18.44 -18.70
N ALA A 168 -9.82 -18.15 -17.73
CA ALA A 168 -11.24 -17.84 -17.98
C ALA A 168 -11.39 -16.55 -18.81
N LYS A 169 -10.60 -15.51 -18.49
CA LYS A 169 -10.50 -14.26 -19.25
C LYS A 169 -10.02 -14.50 -20.68
N GLU A 170 -8.91 -15.22 -20.87
CA GLU A 170 -8.40 -15.54 -22.20
C GLU A 170 -9.45 -16.28 -23.04
N LYS A 171 -10.09 -17.31 -22.46
CA LYS A 171 -11.18 -18.05 -23.11
C LYS A 171 -12.38 -17.16 -23.46
N ALA A 172 -12.80 -16.26 -22.57
CA ALA A 172 -13.89 -15.32 -22.79
C ALA A 172 -13.58 -14.27 -23.88
N MET A 173 -12.31 -13.89 -24.05
CA MET A 173 -11.89 -12.95 -25.08
C MET A 173 -11.73 -13.60 -26.47
N LEU A 174 -11.46 -14.90 -26.53
CA LEU A 174 -11.29 -15.67 -27.77
C LEU A 174 -12.60 -16.27 -28.32
N THR A 175 -13.65 -16.36 -27.52
CA THR A 175 -14.94 -16.94 -27.92
C THR A 175 -15.97 -15.87 -28.26
N ASP A 176 -16.89 -16.23 -29.15
CA ASP A 176 -18.08 -15.43 -29.48
C ASP A 176 -19.38 -16.05 -28.98
N ASP A 177 -19.35 -17.21 -28.31
CA ASP A 177 -20.53 -17.82 -27.67
C ASP A 177 -20.81 -17.19 -26.29
N ILE A 178 -21.92 -16.46 -26.17
CA ILE A 178 -22.35 -15.82 -24.92
C ILE A 178 -22.45 -16.79 -23.74
N LYS A 179 -22.84 -18.06 -23.95
CA LYS A 179 -22.96 -19.05 -22.87
C LYS A 179 -21.61 -19.42 -22.30
N THR A 180 -20.60 -19.55 -23.17
CA THR A 180 -19.21 -19.77 -22.74
C THR A 180 -18.66 -18.55 -22.02
N ILE A 181 -18.95 -17.32 -22.47
CA ILE A 181 -18.50 -16.09 -21.79
C ILE A 181 -19.14 -15.97 -20.41
N TYR A 182 -20.46 -16.15 -20.29
CA TYR A 182 -21.19 -16.12 -19.04
C TYR A 182 -20.63 -17.16 -18.04
N LYS A 183 -20.35 -18.39 -18.50
CA LYS A 183 -19.70 -19.39 -17.65
C LYS A 183 -18.30 -18.96 -17.20
N CYS A 184 -17.50 -18.34 -18.06
CA CYS A 184 -16.19 -17.82 -17.68
C CYS A 184 -16.29 -16.68 -16.64
N LEU A 185 -17.36 -15.88 -16.68
CA LEU A 185 -17.66 -14.87 -15.66
C LEU A 185 -18.00 -15.53 -14.31
N GLU A 186 -18.91 -16.50 -14.28
CA GLU A 186 -19.23 -17.25 -13.05
C GLU A 186 -17.99 -17.91 -12.43
N ASP A 187 -17.19 -18.61 -13.25
CA ASP A 187 -16.01 -19.32 -12.77
C ASP A 187 -14.92 -18.34 -12.27
N SER A 188 -14.83 -17.14 -12.85
CA SER A 188 -13.98 -16.05 -12.37
C SER A 188 -14.47 -15.45 -11.04
N ILE A 189 -15.78 -15.28 -10.85
CA ILE A 189 -16.38 -14.82 -9.58
C ILE A 189 -16.17 -15.85 -8.47
N LYS A 190 -16.28 -17.16 -8.77
CA LYS A 190 -15.98 -18.25 -7.83
C LYS A 190 -14.48 -18.23 -7.43
N ALA A 191 -13.58 -18.12 -8.41
CA ALA A 191 -12.14 -18.03 -8.16
C ALA A 191 -11.76 -16.79 -7.32
N PHE A 192 -12.38 -15.63 -7.61
CA PHE A 192 -12.17 -14.40 -6.85
C PHE A 192 -12.74 -14.46 -5.44
N THR A 193 -13.90 -15.09 -5.21
CA THR A 193 -14.42 -15.35 -3.85
C THR A 193 -13.41 -16.17 -3.04
N GLY A 194 -12.82 -17.22 -3.63
CA GLY A 194 -11.75 -18.00 -2.99
C GLY A 194 -10.49 -17.18 -2.68
N ALA A 195 -10.07 -16.32 -3.61
CA ALA A 195 -8.93 -15.41 -3.39
C ALA A 195 -9.23 -14.34 -2.32
N LYS A 196 -10.46 -13.81 -2.28
CA LYS A 196 -10.92 -12.85 -1.27
C LYS A 196 -10.88 -13.46 0.12
N ASN A 197 -11.37 -14.69 0.29
CA ASN A 197 -11.31 -15.40 1.56
C ASN A 197 -9.87 -15.65 2.01
N ALA A 198 -9.00 -16.11 1.12
CA ALA A 198 -7.57 -16.30 1.41
C ALA A 198 -6.86 -14.99 1.79
N ALA A 199 -7.17 -13.88 1.11
CA ALA A 199 -6.63 -12.56 1.42
C ALA A 199 -7.08 -12.07 2.81
N SER A 200 -8.34 -12.27 3.19
CA SER A 200 -8.84 -11.96 4.54
C SER A 200 -8.11 -12.77 5.61
N THR A 201 -7.85 -14.06 5.38
CA THR A 201 -7.09 -14.89 6.33
C THR A 201 -5.63 -14.44 6.43
N ILE A 202 -4.98 -14.05 5.33
CA ILE A 202 -3.64 -13.46 5.38
C ILE A 202 -3.66 -12.13 6.16
N ALA A 203 -4.64 -11.27 5.90
CA ALA A 203 -4.77 -9.98 6.59
C ALA A 203 -4.88 -10.16 8.11
N GLN A 204 -5.76 -11.07 8.56
CA GLN A 204 -5.89 -11.44 9.97
C GLN A 204 -4.58 -12.01 10.54
N THR A 205 -3.92 -12.92 9.82
CA THR A 205 -2.65 -13.54 10.26
C THR A 205 -1.51 -12.51 10.41
N ILE A 206 -1.50 -11.46 9.58
CA ILE A 206 -0.54 -10.35 9.70
C ILE A 206 -0.89 -9.46 10.90
N GLN A 207 -2.17 -9.09 11.08
CA GLN A 207 -2.63 -8.31 12.25
C GLN A 207 -2.29 -9.01 13.59
N ASP A 208 -2.45 -10.33 13.66
CA ASP A 208 -2.17 -11.12 14.86
C ASP A 208 -0.65 -11.39 15.07
N SER A 209 0.22 -10.99 14.14
CA SER A 209 1.65 -11.32 14.15
C SER A 209 2.55 -10.10 14.34
N LYS A 210 3.38 -10.11 15.39
CA LYS A 210 4.40 -9.08 15.63
C LYS A 210 5.61 -9.12 14.67
N LYS A 211 5.71 -10.12 13.79
CA LYS A 211 6.86 -10.33 12.90
C LYS A 211 6.60 -9.95 11.45
N LEU A 212 5.34 -9.78 11.06
CA LEU A 212 4.92 -9.56 9.69
C LEU A 212 4.58 -8.08 9.48
N THR A 213 4.72 -7.62 8.24
CA THR A 213 4.65 -6.20 7.90
C THR A 213 3.63 -5.94 6.79
N THR A 214 3.37 -4.66 6.53
CA THR A 214 2.54 -4.24 5.39
C THR A 214 3.11 -4.70 4.03
N GLN A 215 4.43 -4.85 3.91
CA GLN A 215 5.08 -5.35 2.68
C GLN A 215 4.67 -6.78 2.34
N ASP A 216 4.47 -7.64 3.36
CA ASP A 216 4.05 -9.03 3.16
C ASP A 216 2.67 -9.14 2.48
N PHE A 217 1.84 -8.09 2.61
CA PHE A 217 0.50 -7.97 2.05
C PHE A 217 0.44 -7.25 0.69
N THR A 218 1.53 -6.62 0.22
CA THR A 218 1.53 -5.87 -1.05
C THR A 218 1.17 -6.77 -2.24
N GLU A 219 1.79 -7.95 -2.34
CA GLU A 219 1.47 -8.95 -3.36
C GLU A 219 -0.01 -9.38 -3.32
N VAL A 220 -0.59 -9.51 -2.12
CA VAL A 220 -1.98 -9.90 -1.91
C VAL A 220 -2.94 -8.83 -2.45
N ARG A 221 -2.62 -7.55 -2.21
CA ARG A 221 -3.33 -6.42 -2.81
C ARG A 221 -3.26 -6.47 -4.34
N GLU A 222 -2.07 -6.59 -4.93
CA GLU A 222 -1.88 -6.62 -6.39
C GLU A 222 -2.70 -7.73 -7.06
N ILE A 223 -2.67 -8.96 -6.52
CA ILE A 223 -3.46 -10.08 -7.04
C ILE A 223 -4.97 -9.76 -7.00
N LEU A 224 -5.49 -9.19 -5.90
CA LEU A 224 -6.91 -8.82 -5.82
C LEU A 224 -7.30 -7.75 -6.85
N TYR A 225 -6.45 -6.75 -7.09
CA TYR A 225 -6.67 -5.71 -8.10
C TYR A 225 -6.69 -6.29 -9.52
N ASP A 226 -5.73 -7.15 -9.87
CA ASP A 226 -5.68 -7.81 -11.17
C ASP A 226 -6.90 -8.71 -11.43
N MET A 227 -7.35 -9.42 -10.39
CA MET A 227 -8.57 -10.24 -10.47
C MET A 227 -9.82 -9.38 -10.66
N ARG A 228 -10.00 -8.30 -9.90
CA ARG A 228 -11.11 -7.33 -10.04
C ARG A 228 -11.16 -6.71 -11.44
N LYS A 229 -10.01 -6.25 -11.93
CA LYS A 229 -9.82 -5.75 -13.30
C LYS A 229 -10.15 -6.82 -14.34
N GLY A 230 -9.73 -8.06 -14.11
CA GLY A 230 -10.02 -9.18 -15.01
C GLY A 230 -11.51 -9.54 -15.09
N ILE A 231 -12.23 -9.59 -13.96
CA ILE A 231 -13.69 -9.78 -13.93
C ILE A 231 -14.38 -8.65 -14.71
N SER A 232 -13.99 -7.40 -14.47
CA SER A 232 -14.57 -6.23 -15.14
C SER A 232 -14.43 -6.29 -16.67
N ILE A 233 -13.33 -6.83 -17.18
CA ILE A 233 -13.12 -7.07 -18.62
C ILE A 233 -14.04 -8.18 -19.15
N ILE A 234 -14.20 -9.29 -18.41
CA ILE A 234 -15.11 -10.38 -18.82
C ILE A 234 -16.57 -9.89 -18.82
N LEU A 235 -16.97 -9.13 -17.78
CA LEU A 235 -18.30 -8.53 -17.69
C LEU A 235 -18.56 -7.57 -18.85
N ALA A 236 -17.64 -6.64 -19.12
CA ALA A 236 -17.72 -5.73 -20.27
C ALA A 236 -17.90 -6.49 -21.61
N LYS A 237 -17.17 -7.60 -21.80
CA LYS A 237 -17.26 -8.46 -22.99
C LYS A 237 -18.59 -9.22 -23.06
N GLU A 238 -19.06 -9.79 -21.95
CA GLU A 238 -20.36 -10.48 -21.82
C GLU A 238 -21.51 -9.54 -22.20
N THR A 239 -21.53 -8.38 -21.56
CA THR A 239 -22.56 -7.35 -21.71
C THR A 239 -22.58 -6.82 -23.15
N SER A 240 -21.40 -6.60 -23.77
CA SER A 240 -21.29 -6.17 -25.17
C SER A 240 -21.73 -7.25 -26.16
N HIS A 241 -21.40 -8.53 -25.91
CA HIS A 241 -21.77 -9.62 -26.81
C HIS A 241 -23.25 -9.98 -26.72
N PHE A 242 -23.89 -9.86 -25.55
CA PHE A 242 -25.33 -10.02 -25.41
C PHE A 242 -26.08 -9.03 -26.34
N ILE A 243 -25.65 -7.77 -26.36
CA ILE A 243 -26.22 -6.73 -27.24
C ILE A 243 -26.01 -7.11 -28.73
N LYS A 244 -24.84 -7.64 -29.08
CA LYS A 244 -24.52 -8.06 -30.45
C LYS A 244 -25.39 -9.24 -30.90
N GLU A 245 -25.37 -10.35 -30.18
CA GLU A 245 -26.01 -11.62 -30.56
C GLU A 245 -27.54 -11.52 -30.54
N PHE A 246 -28.14 -11.01 -29.46
CA PHE A 246 -29.59 -11.07 -29.28
C PHE A 246 -30.36 -9.97 -30.00
N ILE A 247 -29.69 -8.90 -30.44
CA ILE A 247 -30.37 -7.66 -30.86
C ILE A 247 -29.79 -7.15 -32.17
N VAL A 248 -28.48 -6.86 -32.26
CA VAL A 248 -27.90 -6.39 -33.53
C VAL A 248 -28.07 -7.45 -34.62
N GLU A 249 -27.60 -8.68 -34.38
CA GLU A 249 -27.65 -9.76 -35.37
C GLU A 249 -29.08 -10.23 -35.64
N LYS A 250 -29.91 -10.36 -34.60
CA LYS A 250 -31.32 -10.76 -34.77
C LYS A 250 -32.17 -9.70 -35.48
N TRP A 251 -32.03 -8.42 -35.17
CA TRP A 251 -32.88 -7.39 -35.75
C TRP A 251 -32.44 -6.96 -37.15
N GLN A 252 -31.12 -7.02 -37.45
CA GLN A 252 -30.63 -6.85 -38.83
C GLN A 252 -31.12 -7.94 -39.80
N GLY A 253 -31.44 -9.14 -39.29
CA GLY A 253 -32.00 -10.22 -40.11
C GLY A 253 -33.49 -10.11 -40.43
N LEU A 254 -34.22 -9.13 -39.85
CA LEU A 254 -35.69 -9.09 -39.83
C LEU A 254 -36.32 -8.06 -40.78
N ASP A 255 -35.56 -7.47 -41.71
CA ASP A 255 -35.98 -6.37 -42.61
C ASP A 255 -37.14 -6.71 -43.59
N TYR A 256 -37.63 -7.96 -43.65
CA TYR A 256 -38.48 -8.46 -44.76
C TYR A 256 -39.81 -9.12 -44.37
N LEU A 257 -40.15 -9.22 -43.08
CA LEU A 257 -41.38 -9.91 -42.68
C LEU A 257 -42.60 -8.97 -42.68
N ARG A 258 -43.38 -9.02 -43.76
CA ARG A 258 -44.86 -8.88 -43.66
C ARG A 258 -45.36 -10.08 -42.85
N THR A 259 -45.38 -9.95 -41.53
CA THR A 259 -45.76 -11.02 -40.61
C THR A 259 -47.27 -11.28 -40.68
N ASN A 260 -47.64 -12.54 -40.89
CA ASN A 260 -48.97 -13.02 -40.52
C ASN A 260 -49.24 -12.70 -39.03
N ARG A 261 -50.50 -12.52 -38.62
CA ARG A 261 -50.86 -12.16 -37.24
C ARG A 261 -50.22 -13.09 -36.20
N GLU A 262 -50.24 -14.40 -36.44
CA GLU A 262 -49.62 -15.41 -35.58
C GLU A 262 -48.10 -15.20 -35.40
N ALA A 263 -47.42 -14.69 -36.42
CA ALA A 263 -45.99 -14.40 -36.37
C ALA A 263 -45.70 -13.07 -35.66
N MET A 264 -46.61 -12.09 -35.71
CA MET A 264 -46.56 -10.91 -34.82
C MET A 264 -46.80 -11.31 -33.37
N GLU A 265 -47.78 -12.17 -33.09
CA GLU A 265 -48.04 -12.70 -31.73
C GLU A 265 -46.81 -13.42 -31.15
N GLN A 266 -46.11 -14.21 -31.96
CA GLN A 266 -44.82 -14.82 -31.58
C GLN A 266 -43.70 -13.79 -31.40
N GLU A 267 -43.59 -12.77 -32.27
CA GLU A 267 -42.59 -11.68 -32.12
C GLU A 267 -42.84 -10.88 -30.82
N VAL A 268 -44.09 -10.53 -30.50
CA VAL A 268 -44.49 -9.86 -29.25
C VAL A 268 -44.13 -10.71 -28.03
N SER A 269 -44.46 -12.00 -28.03
CA SER A 269 -44.13 -12.90 -26.92
C SER A 269 -42.62 -12.97 -26.68
N TYR A 270 -41.85 -13.15 -27.76
CA TYR A 270 -40.38 -13.21 -27.68
C TYR A 270 -39.76 -11.88 -27.22
N LEU A 271 -40.22 -10.74 -27.74
CA LEU A 271 -39.71 -9.42 -27.35
C LEU A 271 -40.07 -9.08 -25.90
N ASN A 272 -41.26 -9.47 -25.41
CA ASN A 272 -41.65 -9.29 -24.00
C ASN A 272 -40.79 -10.15 -23.05
N GLU A 273 -40.55 -11.42 -23.38
CA GLU A 273 -39.66 -12.29 -22.60
C GLU A 273 -38.23 -11.73 -22.57
N LEU A 274 -37.71 -11.29 -23.72
CA LEU A 274 -36.37 -10.69 -23.82
C LEU A 274 -36.29 -9.36 -23.07
N ALA A 275 -37.32 -8.51 -23.14
CA ALA A 275 -37.41 -7.26 -22.40
C ALA A 275 -37.40 -7.50 -20.89
N LEU A 276 -38.23 -8.43 -20.38
CA LEU A 276 -38.27 -8.78 -18.96
C LEU A 276 -36.91 -9.32 -18.46
N TYR A 277 -36.30 -10.23 -19.22
CA TYR A 277 -34.99 -10.79 -18.89
C TYR A 277 -33.88 -9.73 -18.89
N SER A 278 -33.79 -8.93 -19.96
CA SER A 278 -32.73 -7.94 -20.09
C SER A 278 -32.94 -6.77 -19.11
N HIS A 279 -34.17 -6.33 -18.87
CA HIS A 279 -34.47 -5.29 -17.87
C HIS A 279 -34.08 -5.73 -16.46
N GLY A 280 -34.38 -6.98 -16.07
CA GLY A 280 -33.98 -7.52 -14.77
C GLY A 280 -32.46 -7.63 -14.58
N ASN A 281 -31.70 -7.84 -15.66
CA ASN A 281 -30.24 -7.79 -15.62
C ASN A 281 -29.69 -6.36 -15.67
N ALA A 282 -30.32 -5.48 -16.46
CA ALA A 282 -29.96 -4.06 -16.58
C ALA A 282 -30.09 -3.33 -15.25
N ILE A 283 -31.14 -3.62 -14.46
CA ILE A 283 -31.28 -3.12 -13.09
C ILE A 283 -30.09 -3.58 -12.23
N LYS A 284 -29.81 -4.89 -12.17
CA LYS A 284 -28.71 -5.43 -11.33
C LYS A 284 -27.34 -4.84 -11.70
N LEU A 285 -27.05 -4.70 -12.99
CA LEU A 285 -25.80 -4.12 -13.48
C LEU A 285 -25.73 -2.61 -13.20
N GLY A 286 -26.85 -1.90 -13.34
CA GLY A 286 -26.97 -0.48 -13.01
C GLY A 286 -26.81 -0.21 -11.50
N GLU A 287 -27.43 -1.03 -10.66
CA GLU A 287 -27.31 -0.98 -9.20
C GLU A 287 -25.86 -1.26 -8.73
N ASP A 288 -25.21 -2.33 -9.22
CA ASP A 288 -23.80 -2.63 -8.90
C ASP A 288 -22.85 -1.50 -9.36
N LEU A 289 -23.08 -0.92 -10.54
CA LEU A 289 -22.30 0.22 -11.02
C LEU A 289 -22.55 1.49 -10.17
N GLN A 290 -23.80 1.74 -9.77
CA GLN A 290 -24.16 2.88 -8.93
C GLN A 290 -23.58 2.73 -7.51
N ASP A 291 -23.60 1.53 -6.93
CA ASP A 291 -22.98 1.24 -5.63
C ASP A 291 -21.45 1.44 -5.68
N LYS A 292 -20.79 0.98 -6.75
CA LYS A 292 -19.36 1.26 -6.99
C LYS A 292 -19.09 2.76 -7.11
N ALA A 293 -19.92 3.50 -7.85
CA ALA A 293 -19.78 4.95 -8.01
C ALA A 293 -20.01 5.70 -6.68
N ASN A 294 -21.01 5.28 -5.89
CA ASN A 294 -21.29 5.81 -4.55
C ASN A 294 -20.09 5.58 -3.62
N ASN A 295 -19.56 4.35 -3.55
CA ASN A 295 -18.38 4.00 -2.78
C ASN A 295 -17.15 4.82 -3.21
N LEU A 296 -16.92 4.98 -4.51
CA LEU A 296 -15.84 5.81 -5.04
C LEU A 296 -15.98 7.28 -4.64
N ASN A 297 -17.20 7.83 -4.65
CA ASN A 297 -17.46 9.20 -4.24
C ASN A 297 -17.25 9.38 -2.72
N VAL A 298 -17.66 8.42 -1.89
CA VAL A 298 -17.37 8.40 -0.44
C VAL A 298 -15.86 8.44 -0.20
N ILE A 299 -15.10 7.55 -0.85
CA ILE A 299 -13.63 7.50 -0.72
C ILE A 299 -12.98 8.82 -1.19
N LYS A 300 -13.43 9.40 -2.32
CA LYS A 300 -12.91 10.68 -2.84
C LYS A 300 -13.17 11.83 -1.88
N ASN A 301 -14.38 11.94 -1.33
CA ASN A 301 -14.76 12.99 -0.39
C ASN A 301 -13.95 12.89 0.90
N LEU A 302 -13.70 11.67 1.40
CA LEU A 302 -12.83 11.44 2.55
C LEU A 302 -11.39 11.83 2.25
N ILE A 303 -10.76 11.27 1.21
CA ILE A 303 -9.36 11.57 0.85
C ILE A 303 -9.11 13.07 0.61
N ALA A 304 -10.11 13.81 0.09
CA ALA A 304 -10.04 15.25 -0.11
C ALA A 304 -10.23 16.10 1.17
N HIS A 305 -10.62 15.49 2.29
CA HIS A 305 -10.91 16.21 3.53
C HIS A 305 -9.61 16.70 4.21
N PRO A 306 -9.46 18.01 4.51
CA PRO A 306 -8.20 18.58 4.99
C PRO A 306 -7.79 18.15 6.41
N LYS A 307 -8.67 17.43 7.12
CA LYS A 307 -8.44 16.87 8.46
C LYS A 307 -8.44 15.34 8.48
N LEU A 308 -8.16 14.66 7.36
CA LEU A 308 -8.21 13.19 7.29
C LEU A 308 -7.39 12.49 8.41
N THR A 309 -6.23 13.04 8.77
CA THR A 309 -5.38 12.53 9.87
C THR A 309 -6.01 12.65 11.26
N GLU A 310 -6.96 13.57 11.46
CA GLU A 310 -7.77 13.67 12.68
C GLU A 310 -9.00 12.75 12.66
N LEU A 311 -9.34 12.17 11.50
CA LEU A 311 -10.54 11.38 11.22
C LEU A 311 -10.21 9.91 10.91
N SER A 312 -9.22 9.33 11.58
CA SER A 312 -8.83 7.91 11.38
C SER A 312 -10.02 6.96 11.51
N TYR A 313 -10.91 7.20 12.48
CA TYR A 313 -12.14 6.43 12.70
C TYR A 313 -13.11 6.45 11.49
N ASP A 314 -13.23 7.59 10.80
CA ASP A 314 -14.09 7.70 9.62
C ASP A 314 -13.47 6.95 8.43
N ALA A 315 -12.13 6.93 8.33
CA ALA A 315 -11.42 6.16 7.31
C ALA A 315 -11.58 4.64 7.52
N GLU A 316 -11.49 4.13 8.74
CA GLU A 316 -11.78 2.71 9.05
C GLU A 316 -13.25 2.36 8.77
N THR A 317 -14.18 3.25 9.15
CA THR A 317 -15.61 3.10 8.90
C THR A 317 -15.89 3.03 7.39
N ALA A 318 -15.22 3.86 6.59
CA ALA A 318 -15.33 3.85 5.14
C ALA A 318 -14.79 2.55 4.51
N LEU A 319 -13.61 2.07 4.93
CA LEU A 319 -13.05 0.79 4.47
C LEU A 319 -13.97 -0.39 4.79
N THR A 320 -14.65 -0.33 5.93
CA THR A 320 -15.68 -1.31 6.35
C THR A 320 -16.91 -1.23 5.45
N LEU A 321 -17.40 -0.02 5.15
CA LEU A 321 -18.56 0.23 4.29
C LEU A 321 -18.31 -0.19 2.84
N THR A 322 -17.12 0.08 2.29
CA THR A 322 -16.70 -0.39 0.96
C THR A 322 -16.29 -1.86 0.91
N ARG A 323 -16.30 -2.56 2.06
CA ARG A 323 -15.94 -3.98 2.21
C ARG A 323 -14.54 -4.32 1.68
N SER A 324 -13.63 -3.35 1.80
CA SER A 324 -12.23 -3.44 1.40
C SER A 324 -11.44 -4.33 2.36
N ILE A 325 -10.52 -5.14 1.83
CA ILE A 325 -9.58 -5.89 2.67
C ILE A 325 -8.36 -5.02 2.92
N TRP A 326 -8.00 -4.85 4.19
CA TRP A 326 -6.89 -4.01 4.64
C TRP A 326 -6.35 -4.53 5.99
N LEU A 327 -5.17 -4.08 6.40
CA LEU A 327 -4.56 -4.49 7.67
C LEU A 327 -4.92 -3.53 8.81
N GLN A 328 -6.05 -3.77 9.49
CA GLN A 328 -6.50 -2.93 10.59
C GLN A 328 -5.42 -2.80 11.67
N GLY A 329 -5.10 -1.56 12.06
CA GLY A 329 -4.08 -1.24 13.07
C GLY A 329 -2.61 -1.43 12.64
N VAL A 330 -2.34 -1.92 11.43
CA VAL A 330 -0.97 -2.15 10.91
C VAL A 330 -0.68 -1.33 9.65
N GLU A 331 -1.69 -1.12 8.80
CA GLU A 331 -1.63 -0.32 7.59
C GLU A 331 -2.34 1.03 7.79
N ASP A 332 -1.79 2.08 7.19
CA ASP A 332 -2.44 3.39 7.14
C ASP A 332 -3.80 3.31 6.41
N PRO A 333 -4.92 3.69 7.06
CA PRO A 333 -6.23 3.72 6.42
C PRO A 333 -6.27 4.58 5.15
N GLN A 334 -5.48 5.65 5.05
CA GLN A 334 -5.43 6.49 3.85
C GLN A 334 -4.80 5.73 2.67
N ALA A 335 -3.68 5.03 2.87
CA ALA A 335 -3.07 4.15 1.86
C ALA A 335 -4.03 3.03 1.41
N ALA A 336 -4.75 2.40 2.34
CA ALA A 336 -5.76 1.39 2.03
C ALA A 336 -6.92 1.95 1.19
N LEU A 337 -7.40 3.16 1.51
CA LEU A 337 -8.45 3.88 0.75
C LEU A 337 -7.97 4.30 -0.65
N GLN A 338 -6.72 4.76 -0.79
CA GLN A 338 -6.14 5.08 -2.10
C GLN A 338 -6.09 3.85 -3.01
N PHE A 339 -5.79 2.68 -2.46
CA PHE A 339 -5.79 1.42 -3.20
C PHE A 339 -7.21 1.02 -3.64
N GLU A 340 -8.19 1.06 -2.73
CA GLU A 340 -9.60 0.78 -3.09
C GLU A 340 -10.11 1.75 -4.15
N ARG A 341 -9.80 3.04 -4.01
CA ARG A 341 -10.11 4.07 -5.01
C ARG A 341 -9.58 3.68 -6.38
N ARG A 342 -8.31 3.28 -6.49
CA ARG A 342 -7.67 2.87 -7.75
C ARG A 342 -8.38 1.65 -8.36
N ALA A 343 -8.78 0.68 -7.53
CA ALA A 343 -9.54 -0.49 -7.98
C ALA A 343 -10.92 -0.09 -8.53
N LEU A 344 -11.71 0.68 -7.78
CA LEU A 344 -13.04 1.14 -8.19
C LEU A 344 -13.00 2.05 -9.43
N GLU A 345 -12.02 2.96 -9.53
CA GLU A 345 -11.83 3.80 -10.72
C GLU A 345 -11.61 2.94 -11.97
N GLU A 346 -10.81 1.87 -11.89
CA GLU A 346 -10.56 0.97 -13.01
C GLU A 346 -11.77 0.06 -13.32
N GLU A 347 -12.48 -0.46 -12.31
CA GLU A 347 -13.71 -1.25 -12.50
C GLU A 347 -14.81 -0.43 -13.21
N ILE A 348 -15.10 0.78 -12.70
CA ILE A 348 -16.10 1.68 -13.28
C ILE A 348 -15.70 2.08 -14.70
N ARG A 349 -14.44 2.46 -14.92
CA ARG A 349 -13.92 2.84 -16.25
C ARG A 349 -14.06 1.73 -17.29
N LEU A 350 -13.95 0.46 -16.88
CA LEU A 350 -14.08 -0.70 -17.78
C LEU A 350 -15.53 -1.10 -18.03
N THR A 351 -16.43 -0.89 -17.08
CA THR A 351 -17.81 -1.42 -17.12
C THR A 351 -18.88 -0.38 -17.47
N GLN A 352 -18.64 0.91 -17.20
CA GLN A 352 -19.65 1.96 -17.36
C GLN A 352 -20.22 2.07 -18.78
N GLY A 353 -19.37 2.07 -19.82
CA GLY A 353 -19.80 2.12 -21.22
C GLY A 353 -20.69 0.93 -21.60
N PRO A 354 -20.19 -0.32 -21.48
CA PRO A 354 -20.96 -1.54 -21.75
C PRO A 354 -22.28 -1.64 -20.95
N ILE A 355 -22.26 -1.34 -19.65
CA ILE A 355 -23.48 -1.38 -18.81
C ILE A 355 -24.48 -0.30 -19.27
N HIS A 356 -24.03 0.93 -19.55
CA HIS A 356 -24.91 1.98 -20.07
C HIS A 356 -25.51 1.59 -21.43
N ALA A 357 -24.71 1.00 -22.33
CA ALA A 357 -25.18 0.46 -23.59
C ALA A 357 -26.26 -0.62 -23.35
N TYR A 358 -26.05 -1.55 -22.41
CA TYR A 358 -27.01 -2.61 -22.06
C TYR A 358 -28.31 -2.10 -21.45
N VAL A 359 -28.25 -1.11 -20.55
CA VAL A 359 -29.44 -0.46 -19.97
C VAL A 359 -30.24 0.24 -21.06
N THR A 360 -29.58 1.04 -21.91
CA THR A 360 -30.19 1.70 -23.07
C THR A 360 -30.83 0.67 -24.01
N THR A 361 -30.12 -0.42 -24.27
CA THR A 361 -30.57 -1.53 -25.10
C THR A 361 -31.83 -2.19 -24.55
N SER A 362 -31.89 -2.48 -23.26
CA SER A 362 -33.06 -3.09 -22.61
C SER A 362 -34.30 -2.20 -22.73
N LEU A 363 -34.14 -0.88 -22.60
CA LEU A 363 -35.21 0.08 -22.83
C LEU A 363 -35.67 0.10 -24.30
N ILE A 364 -34.76 -0.07 -25.26
CA ILE A 364 -35.10 -0.19 -26.69
C ILE A 364 -35.90 -1.48 -26.95
N ILE A 365 -35.50 -2.63 -26.40
CA ILE A 365 -36.27 -3.89 -26.52
C ILE A 365 -37.68 -3.72 -25.94
N GLN A 366 -37.78 -3.13 -24.74
CA GLN A 366 -39.07 -2.88 -24.11
C GLN A 366 -39.97 -1.99 -24.99
N LYS A 367 -39.42 -0.91 -25.56
CA LYS A 367 -40.19 -0.04 -26.47
C LYS A 367 -40.58 -0.74 -27.77
N GLU A 368 -39.73 -1.60 -28.32
CA GLU A 368 -40.04 -2.41 -29.50
C GLU A 368 -41.15 -3.44 -29.22
N ALA A 369 -41.15 -4.03 -28.03
CA ALA A 369 -42.21 -4.94 -27.57
C ALA A 369 -43.55 -4.21 -27.42
N GLU A 370 -43.56 -3.04 -26.76
CA GLU A 370 -44.74 -2.17 -26.61
C GLU A 370 -45.30 -1.72 -27.98
N LEU A 371 -44.43 -1.28 -28.91
CA LEU A 371 -44.83 -0.88 -30.27
C LEU A 371 -45.39 -2.05 -31.08
N THR A 372 -44.78 -3.23 -30.99
CA THR A 372 -45.25 -4.41 -31.74
C THR A 372 -46.58 -4.94 -31.18
N ALA A 373 -46.77 -4.90 -29.85
CA ALA A 373 -48.05 -5.22 -29.23
C ALA A 373 -49.16 -4.24 -29.66
N ALA A 374 -48.87 -2.94 -29.70
CA ALA A 374 -49.82 -1.95 -30.19
C ALA A 374 -50.20 -2.19 -31.67
N ILE A 375 -49.24 -2.48 -32.54
CA ILE A 375 -49.52 -2.77 -33.97
C ILE A 375 -50.41 -4.01 -34.12
N LEU A 376 -50.18 -5.05 -33.31
CA LEU A 376 -51.00 -6.27 -33.27
C LEU A 376 -52.46 -5.98 -32.85
N ASP A 377 -52.67 -5.11 -31.86
CA ASP A 377 -54.01 -4.74 -31.40
C ASP A 377 -54.77 -3.89 -32.45
N TYR A 378 -54.08 -3.02 -33.19
CA TYR A 378 -54.67 -2.11 -34.20
C TYR A 378 -54.86 -2.73 -35.60
N SER A 379 -54.98 -4.05 -35.69
CA SER A 379 -54.93 -4.93 -36.89
C SER A 379 -55.82 -4.66 -38.14
N ILE A 380 -56.41 -3.47 -38.32
CA ILE A 380 -57.30 -3.12 -39.45
C ILE A 380 -56.79 -1.92 -40.27
N SER A 381 -55.83 -1.14 -39.76
CA SER A 381 -55.18 -0.08 -40.54
C SER A 381 -53.83 0.30 -39.91
N THR A 382 -52.74 0.31 -40.69
CA THR A 382 -51.63 1.31 -40.69
C THR A 382 -50.34 0.76 -41.34
N GLU A 383 -50.21 0.84 -42.68
CA GLU A 383 -48.88 0.74 -43.33
C GLU A 383 -47.92 1.81 -42.76
N ASP A 384 -48.44 2.96 -42.34
CA ASP A 384 -47.68 4.02 -41.65
C ASP A 384 -47.10 3.59 -40.29
N ALA A 385 -47.74 2.71 -39.54
CA ALA A 385 -47.24 2.26 -38.23
C ALA A 385 -46.15 1.20 -38.39
N GLU A 386 -46.30 0.28 -39.35
CA GLU A 386 -45.22 -0.63 -39.76
C GLU A 386 -44.00 0.16 -40.25
N LEU A 387 -44.22 1.19 -41.08
CA LEU A 387 -43.16 2.09 -41.55
C LEU A 387 -42.51 2.88 -40.40
N GLN A 388 -43.28 3.33 -39.41
CA GLN A 388 -42.74 3.96 -38.20
C GLN A 388 -41.95 2.98 -37.34
N ARG A 389 -42.40 1.74 -37.16
CA ARG A 389 -41.65 0.68 -36.45
C ARG A 389 -40.31 0.42 -37.15
N LEU A 390 -40.31 0.23 -38.47
CA LEU A 390 -39.08 0.01 -39.24
C LEU A 390 -38.10 1.20 -39.14
N LYS A 391 -38.59 2.44 -39.27
CA LYS A 391 -37.77 3.65 -39.10
C LYS A 391 -37.21 3.78 -37.67
N TRP A 392 -38.00 3.43 -36.65
CA TRP A 392 -37.56 3.40 -35.26
C TRP A 392 -36.48 2.35 -35.06
N ARG A 393 -36.74 1.08 -35.43
CA ARG A 393 -35.80 -0.04 -35.35
C ARG A 393 -34.48 0.29 -36.05
N GLN A 394 -34.51 0.79 -37.29
CA GLN A 394 -33.32 1.16 -38.05
C GLN A 394 -32.51 2.28 -37.40
N LYS A 395 -33.18 3.31 -36.85
CA LYS A 395 -32.52 4.41 -36.13
C LYS A 395 -31.89 3.92 -34.82
N SER A 396 -32.61 3.13 -34.04
CA SER A 396 -32.15 2.59 -32.76
C SER A 396 -30.98 1.62 -32.93
N ILE A 397 -31.02 0.72 -33.92
CA ILE A 397 -29.91 -0.16 -34.28
C ILE A 397 -28.68 0.66 -34.70
N SER A 398 -28.87 1.72 -35.50
CA SER A 398 -27.77 2.57 -35.96
C SER A 398 -27.08 3.28 -34.78
N GLN A 399 -27.85 3.88 -33.87
CA GLN A 399 -27.34 4.50 -32.63
C GLN A 399 -26.60 3.49 -31.74
N LEU A 400 -27.12 2.26 -31.64
CA LEU A 400 -26.53 1.19 -30.86
C LEU A 400 -25.18 0.72 -31.44
N ILE A 401 -25.14 0.52 -32.76
CA ILE A 401 -23.91 0.14 -33.50
C ILE A 401 -22.86 1.23 -33.37
N ASP A 402 -23.23 2.50 -33.47
CA ASP A 402 -22.28 3.61 -33.33
C ASP A 402 -21.75 3.72 -31.89
N SER A 403 -22.57 3.45 -30.86
CA SER A 403 -22.09 3.33 -29.47
C SER A 403 -21.09 2.18 -29.32
N LEU A 404 -21.45 0.97 -29.76
CA LEU A 404 -20.56 -0.20 -29.67
C LEU A 404 -19.26 -0.01 -30.46
N ARG A 405 -19.32 0.63 -31.64
CA ARG A 405 -18.13 0.98 -32.43
C ARG A 405 -17.25 1.99 -31.72
N LYS A 406 -17.85 3.00 -31.07
CA LYS A 406 -17.11 3.98 -30.26
C LYS A 406 -16.40 3.27 -29.11
N ASP A 407 -17.08 2.40 -28.37
CA ASP A 407 -16.50 1.66 -27.24
C ASP A 407 -15.33 0.76 -27.70
N VAL A 408 -15.50 0.01 -28.79
CA VAL A 408 -14.43 -0.81 -29.40
C VAL A 408 -13.25 0.04 -29.89
N GLN A 409 -13.51 1.22 -30.44
CA GLN A 409 -12.46 2.13 -30.92
C GLN A 409 -11.72 2.80 -29.75
N GLU A 410 -12.43 3.17 -28.69
CA GLU A 410 -11.82 3.63 -27.44
C GLU A 410 -10.96 2.53 -26.82
N GLU A 411 -11.44 1.28 -26.73
CA GLU A 411 -10.68 0.13 -26.23
C GLU A 411 -9.40 -0.11 -27.06
N LYS A 412 -9.50 -0.07 -28.39
CA LYS A 412 -8.33 -0.16 -29.29
C LYS A 412 -7.34 0.99 -29.08
N SER A 413 -7.84 2.23 -28.96
CA SER A 413 -7.00 3.40 -28.72
C SER A 413 -6.31 3.34 -27.35
N GLN A 414 -6.97 2.79 -26.33
CA GLN A 414 -6.42 2.58 -25.00
C GLN A 414 -5.39 1.44 -24.99
N LYS A 415 -5.65 0.32 -25.67
CA LYS A 415 -4.65 -0.74 -25.89
C LYS A 415 -3.41 -0.19 -26.60
N ALA A 416 -3.59 0.65 -27.62
CA ALA A 416 -2.47 1.33 -28.28
C ALA A 416 -1.73 2.30 -27.34
N LYS A 417 -2.44 3.10 -26.53
CA LYS A 417 -1.83 3.99 -25.52
C LYS A 417 -1.09 3.23 -24.42
N ILE A 418 -1.64 2.12 -23.92
CA ILE A 418 -0.98 1.27 -22.92
C ILE A 418 0.25 0.60 -23.53
N ASN A 419 0.16 0.06 -24.74
CA ASN A 419 1.33 -0.51 -25.43
C ASN A 419 2.41 0.55 -25.70
N MET A 420 2.02 1.79 -26.02
CA MET A 420 2.94 2.93 -26.15
C MET A 420 3.52 3.37 -24.80
N SER A 421 2.74 3.38 -23.71
CA SER A 421 3.21 3.68 -22.34
C SER A 421 4.20 2.62 -21.87
N ASN A 422 3.84 1.35 -21.96
CA ASN A 422 4.71 0.24 -21.58
C ASN A 422 5.98 0.22 -22.43
N LYS A 423 5.89 0.50 -23.74
CA LYS A 423 7.07 0.63 -24.61
C LYS A 423 7.92 1.86 -24.26
N LYS A 424 7.29 2.95 -23.85
CA LYS A 424 7.98 4.15 -23.38
C LYS A 424 8.67 3.86 -22.03
N GLU A 425 7.99 3.24 -21.08
CA GLU A 425 8.55 2.83 -19.78
C GLU A 425 9.70 1.81 -19.93
N THR A 426 9.63 0.86 -20.87
CA THR A 426 10.76 -0.04 -21.14
C THR A 426 11.94 0.67 -21.80
N LEU A 427 11.69 1.67 -22.66
CA LEU A 427 12.74 2.51 -23.25
C LEU A 427 13.33 3.51 -22.25
N GLU A 428 12.52 4.08 -21.36
CA GLU A 428 12.97 4.98 -20.28
C GLU A 428 13.70 4.20 -19.18
N SER A 429 13.29 2.96 -18.88
CA SER A 429 14.01 2.05 -17.99
C SER A 429 15.36 1.61 -18.60
N ALA A 430 15.40 1.31 -19.90
CA ALA A 430 16.65 1.02 -20.61
C ALA A 430 17.59 2.24 -20.63
N ALA A 431 17.07 3.43 -20.96
CA ALA A 431 17.84 4.66 -20.94
C ALA A 431 18.29 5.05 -19.52
N ALA A 432 17.48 4.81 -18.48
CA ALA A 432 17.87 5.01 -17.09
C ALA A 432 19.00 4.04 -16.67
N ALA A 433 18.95 2.79 -17.11
CA ALA A 433 20.00 1.80 -16.88
C ALA A 433 21.32 2.15 -17.61
N GLU A 434 21.24 2.77 -18.78
CA GLU A 434 22.40 3.27 -19.53
C GLU A 434 23.01 4.51 -18.84
N ASN A 435 22.20 5.52 -18.49
CA ASN A 435 22.63 6.68 -17.70
C ASN A 435 23.19 6.28 -16.31
N LEU A 436 22.72 5.18 -15.70
CA LEU A 436 23.25 4.65 -14.44
C LEU A 436 24.68 4.13 -14.59
N LYS A 437 25.04 3.50 -15.73
CA LYS A 437 26.41 3.07 -16.01
C LYS A 437 27.34 4.25 -16.20
N ASP A 438 26.95 5.23 -17.01
CA ASP A 438 27.71 6.47 -17.22
C ASP A 438 27.94 7.22 -15.90
N SER A 439 26.92 7.26 -15.03
CA SER A 439 27.01 7.85 -13.68
C SER A 439 27.95 7.07 -12.74
N GLN A 440 27.99 5.74 -12.86
CA GLN A 440 28.92 4.90 -12.09
C GLN A 440 30.37 5.11 -12.54
N GLU A 441 30.66 5.14 -13.84
CA GLU A 441 32.01 5.42 -14.34
C GLU A 441 32.46 6.87 -14.00
N LEU A 442 31.55 7.84 -14.04
CA LEU A 442 31.81 9.21 -13.61
C LEU A 442 32.12 9.33 -12.11
N SER A 443 31.44 8.56 -11.25
CA SER A 443 31.70 8.59 -9.79
C SER A 443 33.00 7.86 -9.42
N ILE A 444 33.32 6.73 -10.06
CA ILE A 444 34.61 6.03 -9.90
C ILE A 444 35.77 6.94 -10.31
N SER A 445 35.65 7.61 -11.45
CA SER A 445 36.72 8.46 -11.98
C SER A 445 36.88 9.76 -11.19
N LEU A 446 35.79 10.43 -10.77
CA LEU A 446 35.84 11.50 -9.76
C LEU A 446 36.54 11.04 -8.49
N GLY A 447 36.24 9.82 -8.03
CA GLY A 447 36.85 9.26 -6.83
C GLY A 447 38.37 9.08 -6.94
N MET A 448 38.87 8.70 -8.12
CA MET A 448 40.31 8.65 -8.37
C MET A 448 40.93 10.06 -8.49
N ASP A 449 40.22 11.02 -9.07
CA ASP A 449 40.70 12.41 -9.16
C ASP A 449 40.84 13.05 -7.76
N ILE A 450 39.85 12.88 -6.87
CA ILE A 450 39.93 13.29 -5.45
C ILE A 450 41.11 12.62 -4.76
N ALA A 451 41.29 11.32 -4.94
CA ALA A 451 42.36 10.57 -4.31
C ALA A 451 43.77 11.01 -4.75
N ASN A 452 43.93 11.36 -6.04
CA ASN A 452 45.18 11.89 -6.58
C ASN A 452 45.45 13.32 -6.09
N ALA A 453 44.41 14.17 -6.00
CA ALA A 453 44.51 15.50 -5.42
C ALA A 453 44.97 15.43 -3.94
N VAL A 454 44.35 14.58 -3.13
CA VAL A 454 44.75 14.36 -1.72
C VAL A 454 46.18 13.82 -1.59
N LEU A 455 46.68 13.07 -2.57
CA LEU A 455 48.10 12.63 -2.62
C LEU A 455 49.09 13.76 -2.95
N ALA A 456 48.64 14.85 -3.59
CA ALA A 456 49.45 16.04 -3.86
C ALA A 456 49.49 17.02 -2.67
N ALA A 457 48.62 16.83 -1.67
CA ALA A 457 48.67 17.52 -0.40
C ALA A 457 49.77 16.91 0.50
N ILE A 458 50.89 17.60 0.63
CA ILE A 458 51.99 17.18 1.50
C ILE A 458 51.95 18.05 2.77
N PRO A 459 51.42 17.56 3.90
CA PRO A 459 51.49 18.30 5.16
C PRO A 459 52.94 18.46 5.57
N SER A 460 53.37 19.73 5.67
CA SER A 460 54.63 20.11 6.30
C SER A 460 54.54 19.81 7.80
N PRO A 461 55.65 19.50 8.51
CA PRO A 461 55.62 19.41 9.98
C PRO A 461 55.13 20.70 10.68
N ILE A 462 55.13 21.84 9.97
CA ILE A 462 54.63 23.15 10.43
C ILE A 462 53.13 23.35 10.08
N THR A 463 52.46 22.36 9.49
CA THR A 463 51.04 22.43 9.15
C THR A 463 50.18 22.32 10.42
N PRO A 464 49.20 23.23 10.66
CA PRO A 464 48.27 23.11 11.78
C PRO A 464 47.51 21.77 11.78
N ILE A 465 47.47 21.08 12.93
CA ILE A 465 46.85 19.75 13.06
C ILE A 465 45.41 19.68 12.51
N ALA A 466 44.62 20.74 12.69
CA ALA A 466 43.26 20.87 12.17
C ALA A 466 43.16 20.64 10.64
N ASP A 467 44.12 21.15 9.87
CA ASP A 467 44.15 20.99 8.41
C ASP A 467 44.51 19.56 8.00
N VAL A 468 45.43 18.92 8.75
CA VAL A 468 45.81 17.53 8.50
C VAL A 468 44.65 16.58 8.77
N LEU A 469 43.84 16.85 9.80
CA LEU A 469 42.63 16.07 10.11
C LEU A 469 41.56 16.19 9.01
N ILE A 470 41.40 17.35 8.37
CA ILE A 470 40.50 17.53 7.22
C ILE A 470 40.97 16.67 6.03
N TRP A 471 42.26 16.73 5.70
CA TRP A 471 42.84 15.92 4.62
C TRP A 471 42.75 14.42 4.91
N ALA A 472 42.99 14.01 6.16
CA ALA A 472 42.84 12.63 6.61
C ALA A 472 41.40 12.12 6.47
N ARG A 473 40.39 12.92 6.81
CA ARG A 473 38.99 12.57 6.57
C ARG A 473 38.72 12.31 5.08
N GLN A 474 39.14 13.21 4.20
CA GLN A 474 38.92 13.04 2.76
C GLN A 474 39.67 11.80 2.22
N ALA A 475 40.90 11.57 2.67
CA ALA A 475 41.68 10.37 2.36
C ALA A 475 41.00 9.07 2.84
N ILE A 476 40.41 9.05 4.04
CA ILE A 476 39.67 7.92 4.59
C ILE A 476 38.37 7.69 3.81
N ARG A 477 37.58 8.75 3.57
CA ARG A 477 36.30 8.68 2.83
C ARG A 477 36.50 8.11 1.43
N ILE A 478 37.50 8.62 0.70
CA ILE A 478 37.78 8.15 -0.66
C ILE A 478 38.38 6.73 -0.68
N ARG A 479 39.22 6.38 0.30
CA ARG A 479 39.74 5.01 0.48
C ARG A 479 38.61 4.01 0.79
N ARG A 480 37.59 4.40 1.56
CA ARG A 480 36.40 3.57 1.86
C ARG A 480 35.54 3.38 0.60
N PHE A 481 35.18 4.47 -0.07
CA PHE A 481 34.40 4.47 -1.31
C PHE A 481 35.02 3.57 -2.39
N LEU A 482 36.28 3.80 -2.75
CA LEU A 482 36.99 3.02 -3.78
C LEU A 482 37.13 1.54 -3.40
N ARG A 483 37.39 1.21 -2.12
CA ARG A 483 37.42 -0.19 -1.65
C ARG A 483 36.04 -0.86 -1.68
N SER A 484 34.97 -0.12 -1.40
CA SER A 484 33.59 -0.63 -1.45
C SER A 484 33.23 -1.03 -2.87
N LEU A 485 33.48 -0.14 -3.85
CA LEU A 485 33.21 -0.40 -5.26
C LEU A 485 34.03 -1.56 -5.84
N VAL A 486 35.29 -1.71 -5.44
CA VAL A 486 36.11 -2.87 -5.83
C VAL A 486 35.55 -4.17 -5.24
N ARG A 487 35.13 -4.17 -3.96
CA ARG A 487 34.55 -5.35 -3.29
C ARG A 487 33.19 -5.76 -3.87
N SER A 488 32.38 -4.81 -4.32
CA SER A 488 31.09 -5.09 -4.97
C SER A 488 31.21 -5.51 -6.44
N GLY A 489 32.42 -5.53 -7.00
CA GLY A 489 32.64 -5.82 -8.43
C GLY A 489 32.08 -4.74 -9.37
N SER A 490 31.84 -3.53 -8.86
CA SER A 490 31.23 -2.42 -9.60
C SER A 490 32.24 -1.55 -10.36
N VAL A 491 33.55 -1.84 -10.24
CA VAL A 491 34.61 -1.12 -10.95
C VAL A 491 34.94 -1.84 -12.26
N PRO A 492 34.92 -1.16 -13.42
CA PRO A 492 35.37 -1.72 -14.69
C PRO A 492 36.79 -2.29 -14.60
N GLU A 493 37.05 -3.47 -15.19
CA GLU A 493 38.32 -4.20 -15.03
C GLU A 493 39.57 -3.35 -15.31
N HIS A 494 39.51 -2.44 -16.29
CA HIS A 494 40.59 -1.54 -16.67
C HIS A 494 40.94 -0.48 -15.59
N LEU A 495 40.02 -0.19 -14.66
CA LEU A 495 40.20 0.77 -13.57
C LEU A 495 40.56 0.10 -12.24
N VAL A 496 40.37 -1.22 -12.10
CA VAL A 496 40.62 -1.95 -10.83
C VAL A 496 42.08 -1.84 -10.39
N THR A 497 43.03 -1.97 -11.32
CA THR A 497 44.48 -1.88 -11.04
C THR A 497 44.88 -0.46 -10.61
N GLN A 498 44.36 0.56 -11.28
CA GLN A 498 44.58 1.97 -10.92
C GLN A 498 43.99 2.28 -9.54
N THR A 499 42.75 1.84 -9.29
CA THR A 499 42.06 2.00 -8.00
C THR A 499 42.85 1.37 -6.85
N HIS A 500 43.42 0.18 -7.04
CA HIS A 500 44.31 -0.45 -6.06
C HIS A 500 45.61 0.32 -5.85
N ALA A 501 46.25 0.80 -6.92
CA ALA A 501 47.49 1.56 -6.82
C ALA A 501 47.30 2.89 -6.08
N VAL A 502 46.20 3.60 -6.37
CA VAL A 502 45.83 4.88 -5.73
C VAL A 502 45.46 4.66 -4.25
N THR A 503 44.57 3.71 -3.94
CA THR A 503 44.19 3.42 -2.53
C THR A 503 45.34 2.90 -1.68
N GLY A 504 46.27 2.13 -2.27
CA GLY A 504 47.51 1.69 -1.61
C GLY A 504 48.55 2.81 -1.45
N SER A 505 48.51 3.84 -2.29
CA SER A 505 49.35 5.03 -2.15
C SER A 505 48.81 5.98 -1.09
N LEU A 506 47.49 6.21 -1.05
CA LEU A 506 46.82 6.96 0.03
C LEU A 506 47.10 6.36 1.41
N GLN A 507 47.01 5.04 1.56
CA GLN A 507 47.32 4.39 2.84
C GLN A 507 48.79 4.58 3.24
N ARG A 508 49.73 4.55 2.29
CA ARG A 508 51.15 4.82 2.59
C ARG A 508 51.37 6.29 2.98
N ALA A 509 50.74 7.23 2.27
CA ALA A 509 50.83 8.66 2.58
C ALA A 509 50.32 8.97 4.00
N MET A 510 49.10 8.53 4.35
CA MET A 510 48.56 8.71 5.71
C MET A 510 49.40 8.01 6.78
N GLY A 511 50.05 6.88 6.47
CA GLY A 511 50.99 6.20 7.37
C GLY A 511 52.34 6.90 7.52
N THR A 512 52.72 7.80 6.60
CA THR A 512 53.88 8.68 6.72
C THR A 512 53.57 9.99 7.43
N TRP A 513 52.31 10.43 7.46
CA TRP A 513 51.89 11.59 8.25
C TRP A 513 51.85 11.19 9.73
N ARG A 514 52.76 11.75 10.53
CA ARG A 514 52.88 11.50 11.98
C ARG A 514 52.47 12.74 12.75
N THR A 515 51.85 12.51 13.91
CA THR A 515 51.59 13.56 14.91
C THR A 515 51.84 12.99 16.30
N LYS A 516 52.34 13.84 17.18
CA LYS A 516 52.47 13.53 18.61
C LYS A 516 51.09 13.58 19.27
N VAL A 517 50.83 12.62 20.14
CA VAL A 517 49.57 12.48 20.90
C VAL A 517 49.86 11.91 22.29
N PRO A 518 48.99 12.12 23.29
CA PRO A 518 49.13 11.46 24.59
C PRO A 518 48.99 9.93 24.47
N ASP A 519 49.80 9.19 25.21
CA ASP A 519 49.83 7.71 25.20
C ASP A 519 48.45 7.06 25.38
N LEU A 520 47.64 7.64 26.29
CA LEU A 520 46.28 7.19 26.60
C LEU A 520 45.23 8.09 25.95
N MET A 521 45.42 8.44 24.66
CA MET A 521 44.54 9.30 23.87
C MET A 521 43.04 9.08 24.13
N GLY A 522 42.56 7.83 24.09
CA GLY A 522 41.14 7.51 24.29
C GLY A 522 40.56 7.89 25.66
N VAL A 523 41.40 7.94 26.71
CA VAL A 523 41.02 8.40 28.06
C VAL A 523 41.23 9.92 28.20
N TRP A 524 42.27 10.45 27.57
CA TRP A 524 42.54 11.89 27.53
C TRP A 524 41.48 12.67 26.74
N ALA A 525 40.86 12.05 25.73
CA ALA A 525 39.83 12.65 24.88
C ALA A 525 38.39 12.33 25.29
N SER A 526 38.13 11.33 26.15
CA SER A 526 36.76 11.04 26.61
C SER A 526 36.15 12.18 27.44
N ASP A 527 37.01 12.92 28.14
CA ASP A 527 36.62 13.91 29.15
C ASP A 527 36.84 15.36 28.63
N LYS A 528 37.11 15.53 27.33
CA LYS A 528 37.42 16.82 26.69
C LYS A 528 36.46 17.16 25.57
N THR A 529 36.19 18.45 25.38
CA THR A 529 35.42 18.93 24.23
C THR A 529 36.23 18.86 22.93
N PRO A 530 35.59 18.82 21.74
CA PRO A 530 36.30 18.81 20.47
C PRO A 530 37.32 19.96 20.30
N GLN A 531 37.00 21.15 20.81
CA GLN A 531 37.92 22.30 20.79
C GLN A 531 39.12 22.08 21.73
N GLN A 532 38.90 21.58 22.95
CA GLN A 532 39.99 21.30 23.90
C GLN A 532 40.95 20.20 23.39
N ILE A 533 40.44 19.26 22.59
CA ILE A 533 41.27 18.26 21.90
C ILE A 533 42.14 18.92 20.83
N LEU A 534 41.56 19.80 20.00
CA LEU A 534 42.30 20.54 18.97
C LEU A 534 43.37 21.46 19.55
N ASP A 535 43.01 22.24 20.56
CA ASP A 535 43.92 23.18 21.24
C ASP A 535 45.09 22.40 21.88
N GLY A 536 44.79 21.29 22.58
CA GLY A 536 45.81 20.45 23.20
C GLY A 536 46.74 19.75 22.20
N LEU A 537 46.22 19.25 21.08
CA LEU A 537 47.05 18.68 20.01
C LEU A 537 47.92 19.75 19.32
N SER A 538 47.41 20.98 19.20
CA SER A 538 48.17 22.10 18.62
C SER A 538 49.30 22.54 19.55
N GLN A 539 49.06 22.63 20.86
CA GLN A 539 50.08 22.95 21.86
C GLN A 539 51.23 21.93 21.87
N ILE A 540 50.91 20.62 21.84
CA ILE A 540 51.91 19.55 21.76
C ILE A 540 52.77 19.67 20.49
N GLN A 541 52.21 20.18 19.39
CA GLN A 541 52.95 20.43 18.14
C GLN A 541 53.82 21.69 18.21
N GLU A 542 53.33 22.77 18.83
CA GLU A 542 54.05 24.04 18.98
C GLU A 542 55.24 23.93 19.95
N ASP A 543 55.05 23.28 21.10
CA ASP A 543 56.13 23.05 22.07
C ASP A 543 57.30 22.25 21.45
N ASP A 544 56.99 21.29 20.58
CA ASP A 544 57.97 20.43 19.92
C ASP A 544 58.75 21.16 18.82
N LEU A 545 58.11 22.09 18.09
CA LEU A 545 58.78 23.00 17.17
C LEU A 545 59.74 23.93 17.93
N LEU A 546 59.34 24.43 19.10
CA LEU A 546 60.17 25.25 19.96
C LEU A 546 61.34 24.46 20.59
N GLU A 547 61.13 23.21 21.01
CA GLU A 547 62.23 22.34 21.47
C GLU A 547 63.22 22.03 20.31
N ALA A 548 62.73 21.73 19.11
CA ALA A 548 63.57 21.47 17.94
C ALA A 548 64.38 22.71 17.48
N GLU A 549 63.78 23.91 17.48
CA GLU A 549 64.52 25.15 17.22
C GLU A 549 65.59 25.39 18.31
N ASN A 550 65.27 25.17 19.59
CA ASN A 550 66.23 25.33 20.69
C ASN A 550 67.37 24.29 20.66
N GLU A 551 67.13 23.04 20.26
CA GLU A 551 68.18 22.05 20.06
C GLU A 551 69.07 22.40 18.85
N SER A 552 68.51 22.93 17.76
CA SER A 552 69.30 23.41 16.62
C SER A 552 70.23 24.58 17.00
N LEU A 553 69.75 25.47 17.88
CA LEU A 553 70.52 26.59 18.43
C LEU A 553 71.62 26.12 19.40
N ARG A 554 71.34 25.13 20.24
CA ARG A 554 72.34 24.52 21.16
C ARG A 554 73.44 23.78 20.39
N THR A 555 73.07 22.99 19.39
CA THR A 555 74.04 22.25 18.55
C THR A 555 74.92 23.20 17.72
N SER A 556 74.52 24.47 17.58
CA SER A 556 75.30 25.51 16.91
C SER A 556 76.26 26.30 17.83
N GLN A 557 76.29 26.01 19.14
CA GLN A 557 77.14 26.70 20.13
C GLN A 557 77.96 25.74 21.00
N GLU A 558 78.87 24.98 20.38
CA GLU A 558 79.86 24.19 21.14
C GLU A 558 81.28 24.32 20.56
N PRO A 559 82.13 25.18 21.15
CA PRO A 559 83.58 25.14 20.97
C PRO A 559 84.25 24.35 22.11
N ALA A 560 85.10 23.39 21.76
CA ALA A 560 85.77 22.52 22.73
C ALA A 560 86.82 23.24 23.60
N GLN A 561 86.85 22.97 24.92
CA GLN A 561 88.11 22.86 25.71
C GLN A 561 87.94 22.31 27.16
N GLN A 562 88.60 21.18 27.42
CA GLN A 562 89.42 20.81 28.59
C GLN A 562 88.86 20.80 30.05
N GLU A 563 88.99 19.62 30.68
CA GLU A 563 89.11 19.36 32.13
C GLU A 563 90.47 19.84 32.73
N PRO A 564 90.74 19.79 34.06
CA PRO A 564 89.93 19.81 35.29
C PRO A 564 90.43 21.00 36.20
N PRO A 565 90.62 20.99 37.56
CA PRO A 565 90.16 20.10 38.67
C PRO A 565 89.66 20.77 39.98
N GLN A 566 89.08 19.94 40.87
CA GLN A 566 89.09 19.98 42.35
C GLN A 566 88.64 21.25 43.14
N GLN A 567 87.49 21.16 43.84
CA GLN A 567 87.39 20.93 45.30
C GLN A 567 85.90 20.86 45.75
N ALA A 568 85.64 20.32 46.96
CA ALA A 568 84.31 20.07 47.54
C ALA A 568 84.14 20.87 48.86
N PRO A 569 83.08 20.68 49.68
CA PRO A 569 81.67 20.38 49.41
C PRO A 569 80.73 21.47 50.00
N ILE A 570 79.52 21.66 49.48
CA ILE A 570 78.45 22.38 50.18
C ILE A 570 77.14 21.59 50.12
N ASN A 571 76.56 21.39 51.30
CA ASN A 571 75.28 20.74 51.53
C ASN A 571 74.21 21.84 51.64
N VAL A 572 73.23 21.87 50.73
CA VAL A 572 71.98 22.63 50.94
C VAL A 572 70.81 21.72 50.55
N GLU A 573 69.94 21.54 51.52
CA GLU A 573 68.68 20.80 51.48
C GLU A 573 67.58 21.84 51.24
N GLU A 574 66.89 21.81 50.10
CA GLU A 574 65.61 22.53 49.94
C GLU A 574 64.72 21.94 48.83
N GLU A 575 63.49 21.63 49.24
CA GLU A 575 62.23 21.34 48.52
C GLU A 575 62.17 20.35 47.31
N PRO A 576 61.30 19.32 47.39
CA PRO A 576 60.86 18.60 46.21
C PRO A 576 59.84 19.46 45.45
N LEU A 577 60.33 20.21 44.46
CA LEU A 577 59.48 20.77 43.40
C LEU A 577 58.64 19.63 42.81
N THR A 578 57.33 19.71 43.01
CA THR A 578 56.36 18.76 42.47
C THR A 578 56.41 18.85 40.95
N ARG A 579 57.25 18.05 40.32
CA ARG A 579 57.20 17.85 38.88
C ARG A 579 55.82 17.28 38.58
N GLU A 580 55.01 18.08 37.92
CA GLU A 580 53.82 17.56 37.23
C GLU A 580 54.25 16.35 36.41
N PRO A 581 53.45 15.27 36.37
CA PRO A 581 53.79 14.12 35.56
C PRO A 581 53.92 14.61 34.12
N LYS A 582 55.15 14.59 33.56
CA LYS A 582 55.35 14.83 32.14
C LYS A 582 54.41 13.87 31.41
N GLU A 583 53.40 14.40 30.73
CA GLU A 583 52.51 13.59 29.92
C GLU A 583 53.40 12.77 28.97
N VAL A 584 53.26 11.45 29.00
CA VAL A 584 54.04 10.60 28.10
C VAL A 584 53.36 10.69 26.74
N VAL A 585 54.08 11.31 25.80
CA VAL A 585 53.64 11.60 24.45
C VAL A 585 54.25 10.57 23.50
N SER A 586 53.41 9.95 22.67
CA SER A 586 53.82 9.02 21.62
C SER A 586 53.52 9.58 20.23
N GLU A 587 54.33 9.18 19.26
CA GLU A 587 54.07 9.45 17.84
C GLU A 587 53.12 8.40 17.26
N LYS A 588 51.94 8.83 16.83
CA LYS A 588 51.00 7.99 16.06
C LYS A 588 50.90 8.51 14.62
N SER A 589 50.57 7.62 13.68
CA SER A 589 50.15 8.08 12.36
C SER A 589 48.77 8.68 12.42
N ILE A 590 48.45 9.51 11.43
CA ILE A 590 47.15 10.16 11.34
C ILE A 590 46.04 9.18 10.94
N ASP A 591 46.35 8.07 10.25
CA ASP A 591 45.39 6.96 10.07
C ASP A 591 45.03 6.30 11.41
N GLU A 592 46.02 6.09 12.30
CA GLU A 592 45.83 5.55 13.66
C GLU A 592 45.04 6.54 14.55
N LEU A 593 45.40 7.82 14.57
CA LEU A 593 44.68 8.85 15.35
C LEU A 593 43.21 9.00 14.90
N MET A 594 42.95 9.08 13.60
CA MET A 594 41.59 9.18 13.09
C MET A 594 40.76 7.93 13.39
N GLN A 595 41.38 6.75 13.40
CA GLN A 595 40.72 5.50 13.78
C GLN A 595 40.44 5.42 15.29
N GLU A 596 41.31 5.94 16.15
CA GLU A 596 41.02 6.09 17.59
C GLU A 596 39.85 7.07 17.83
N LEU A 597 39.88 8.24 17.20
CA LEU A 597 38.81 9.26 17.28
C LEU A 597 37.44 8.79 16.74
N GLU A 598 37.41 7.87 15.78
CA GLU A 598 36.17 7.26 15.27
C GLU A 598 35.56 6.21 16.22
N ASN A 599 36.36 5.69 17.15
CA ASN A 599 35.91 4.70 18.14
C ASN A 599 35.44 5.32 19.46
N ILE A 600 35.77 6.58 19.71
CA ILE A 600 35.22 7.36 20.83
C ILE A 600 33.79 7.80 20.47
N HIS A 601 32.81 7.25 21.17
CA HIS A 601 31.40 7.61 21.04
C HIS A 601 31.07 8.73 22.02
N ILE A 602 30.53 9.85 21.52
CA ILE A 602 30.10 10.97 22.36
C ILE A 602 28.71 10.65 22.93
N PRO A 603 28.50 10.66 24.25
CA PRO A 603 27.16 10.61 24.85
C PRO A 603 26.32 11.82 24.42
N GLU A 604 25.00 11.64 24.26
CA GLU A 604 24.10 12.75 23.89
C GLU A 604 23.92 13.81 25.00
N GLU A 605 24.44 13.55 26.21
CA GLU A 605 24.50 14.51 27.32
C GLU A 605 25.90 15.14 27.41
N GLU A 606 25.97 16.48 27.40
CA GLU A 606 27.26 17.20 27.50
C GLU A 606 27.96 16.90 28.85
N PRO A 607 29.24 16.49 28.84
CA PRO A 607 30.01 16.22 30.05
C PRO A 607 30.41 17.53 30.75
N GLY A 608 29.44 18.17 31.40
CA GLY A 608 29.62 19.44 32.12
C GLY A 608 28.41 19.93 32.90
N ASP A 609 27.18 19.57 32.49
CA ASP A 609 25.95 20.20 33.03
C ASP A 609 25.53 19.72 34.44
N ASN A 610 26.17 18.67 34.96
CA ASN A 610 25.86 18.05 36.25
C ASN A 610 26.21 18.87 37.52
N LEU A 611 26.60 20.15 37.39
CA LEU A 611 27.02 21.01 38.52
C LEU A 611 26.07 22.18 38.84
N MET A 612 24.97 22.36 38.11
CA MET A 612 24.06 23.52 38.26
C MET A 612 22.76 23.24 39.05
N GLU A 613 22.75 22.26 39.96
CA GLU A 613 21.63 22.06 40.89
C GLU A 613 21.62 23.04 42.07
N LYS A 614 21.05 24.25 41.87
CA LYS A 614 20.31 25.02 42.90
C LYS A 614 19.45 26.15 42.29
N PRO A 615 18.36 26.57 42.95
CA PRO A 615 17.10 26.76 42.20
C PRO A 615 16.82 28.18 41.68
N LEU A 616 16.52 28.25 40.37
CA LEU A 616 15.94 29.40 39.65
C LEU A 616 14.66 29.99 40.28
N SER A 617 13.98 29.27 41.19
CA SER A 617 12.73 29.68 41.83
C SER A 617 12.84 30.97 42.65
N LYS A 618 14.06 31.37 43.08
CA LYS A 618 14.30 32.67 43.75
C LYS A 618 14.40 33.87 42.78
N MET A 619 14.79 33.68 41.52
CA MET A 619 14.84 34.78 40.53
C MET A 619 13.48 35.07 39.92
N LEU A 620 12.70 34.03 39.57
CA LEU A 620 11.36 34.19 38.98
C LEU A 620 10.38 34.99 39.87
N LYS A 621 10.47 34.83 41.21
CA LYS A 621 9.65 35.62 42.16
C LYS A 621 9.98 37.13 42.21
N ARG A 622 11.07 37.59 41.59
CA ARG A 622 11.42 39.02 41.50
C ARG A 622 10.98 39.70 40.20
N LEU A 623 10.61 38.96 39.14
CA LEU A 623 10.17 39.57 37.87
C LEU A 623 8.67 39.91 37.81
N VAL A 624 7.81 39.31 38.64
CA VAL A 624 6.33 39.43 38.56
C VAL A 624 5.79 40.70 39.26
N ARG A 625 6.59 41.77 39.40
CA ARG A 625 6.20 42.96 40.20
C ARG A 625 6.52 44.34 39.63
N HIS A 626 6.84 44.43 38.34
CA HIS A 626 6.95 45.71 37.64
C HIS A 626 6.03 45.73 36.41
N ASP A 627 4.81 46.20 36.63
CA ASP A 627 3.94 46.69 35.56
C ASP A 627 4.51 48.01 35.00
N ILE A 628 4.84 48.04 33.71
CA ILE A 628 5.22 49.25 32.96
C ILE A 628 4.43 49.19 31.62
N PRO A 629 3.85 50.30 31.14
CA PRO A 629 2.55 50.25 30.47
C PRO A 629 2.58 50.07 28.95
N VAL A 630 1.42 49.70 28.41
CA VAL A 630 1.14 49.56 26.97
C VAL A 630 1.22 50.92 26.26
N THR A 631 2.17 51.05 25.34
CA THR A 631 2.10 51.99 24.21
C THR A 631 2.47 51.25 22.91
N ALA A 632 1.74 51.56 21.85
CA ALA A 632 1.91 51.03 20.51
C ALA A 632 2.08 52.20 19.51
N PRO A 633 2.42 51.98 18.23
CA PRO A 633 3.08 50.84 17.60
C PRO A 633 4.34 51.24 16.80
N GLY A 634 5.37 50.39 16.70
CA GLY A 634 6.44 50.64 15.73
C GLY A 634 7.66 49.73 15.80
N ARG A 635 7.96 49.06 14.67
CA ARG A 635 9.25 48.43 14.32
C ARG A 635 9.91 47.59 15.43
N SER A 636 9.45 46.35 15.60
CA SER A 636 10.25 45.33 16.28
C SER A 636 11.52 45.01 15.50
N ALA A 637 12.64 44.96 16.21
CA ALA A 637 13.97 44.73 15.66
C ALA A 637 14.10 43.35 14.98
N SER A 638 15.06 43.25 14.06
CA SER A 638 15.40 42.01 13.37
C SER A 638 15.75 40.91 14.38
N LYS A 639 15.04 39.76 14.28
CA LYS A 639 15.57 38.49 14.78
C LYS A 639 16.95 38.29 14.17
N VAL A 640 17.98 38.08 15.01
CA VAL A 640 19.27 37.59 14.54
C VAL A 640 19.03 36.18 14.01
N LYS A 641 18.79 36.08 12.70
CA LYS A 641 18.88 34.82 11.99
C LYS A 641 20.36 34.43 12.01
N VAL A 642 20.67 33.31 12.65
CA VAL A 642 21.88 32.56 12.29
C VAL A 642 21.78 32.34 10.78
N LYS A 643 22.71 32.93 10.02
CA LYS A 643 22.80 32.67 8.59
C LYS A 643 23.28 31.23 8.45
N VAL A 644 22.36 30.31 8.16
CA VAL A 644 22.73 29.10 7.43
C VAL A 644 23.52 29.59 6.20
N PRO A 645 24.75 29.11 5.97
CA PRO A 645 25.56 29.57 4.85
C PRO A 645 24.76 29.35 3.57
N ALA A 646 24.71 30.37 2.71
CA ALA A 646 23.91 30.32 1.50
C ALA A 646 24.31 29.09 0.68
N GLU A 647 23.33 28.25 0.33
CA GLU A 647 23.54 27.05 -0.50
C GLU A 647 24.22 27.47 -1.80
N ARG A 648 25.54 27.24 -1.88
CA ARG A 648 26.33 27.58 -3.06
C ARG A 648 25.81 26.73 -4.21
N ALA A 649 25.58 27.37 -5.36
CA ALA A 649 25.13 26.66 -6.56
C ALA A 649 26.17 25.57 -6.91
N ARG A 650 25.73 24.30 -6.87
CA ARG A 650 26.62 23.15 -7.04
C ARG A 650 27.33 23.21 -8.39
N ARG A 651 28.66 23.07 -8.38
CA ARG A 651 29.49 23.05 -9.60
C ARG A 651 29.18 21.77 -10.41
N SER A 652 29.50 21.75 -11.71
CA SER A 652 29.31 20.52 -12.49
C SER A 652 30.41 19.51 -12.16
N ILE A 653 30.08 18.21 -12.14
CA ILE A 653 31.06 17.14 -11.85
C ILE A 653 32.26 17.22 -12.80
N ARG A 654 32.04 17.56 -14.08
CA ARG A 654 33.14 17.72 -15.06
C ARG A 654 34.11 18.83 -14.69
N ALA A 655 33.59 20.01 -14.31
CA ALA A 655 34.44 21.12 -13.88
C ALA A 655 35.21 20.79 -12.59
N ILE A 656 34.57 20.12 -11.62
CA ILE A 656 35.25 19.65 -10.40
C ILE A 656 36.38 18.67 -10.74
N ARG A 657 36.16 17.75 -11.69
CA ARG A 657 37.19 16.78 -12.11
C ARG A 657 38.35 17.44 -12.86
N GLU A 658 38.08 18.39 -13.74
CA GLU A 658 39.10 19.16 -14.45
C GLU A 658 40.01 19.91 -13.45
N ASP A 659 39.41 20.65 -12.51
CA ASP A 659 40.13 21.31 -11.42
C ASP A 659 40.94 20.33 -10.55
N LEU A 660 40.37 19.17 -10.16
CA LEU A 660 41.08 18.16 -9.36
C LEU A 660 42.27 17.54 -10.11
N GLN A 661 42.16 17.37 -11.43
CA GLN A 661 43.24 16.85 -12.27
C GLN A 661 44.35 17.88 -12.52
N GLU A 662 44.04 19.18 -12.47
CA GLU A 662 45.02 20.25 -12.45
C GLU A 662 45.70 20.33 -11.09
N ALA A 663 44.92 20.34 -10.00
CA ALA A 663 45.39 20.35 -8.62
C ALA A 663 46.32 19.16 -8.30
N ALA A 664 45.98 17.95 -8.75
CA ALA A 664 46.83 16.76 -8.56
C ALA A 664 48.23 16.85 -9.22
N ARG A 665 48.50 17.87 -10.06
CA ARG A 665 49.82 18.13 -10.66
C ARG A 665 50.65 19.16 -9.89
N ILE A 666 50.05 19.83 -8.90
CA ILE A 666 50.64 20.93 -8.16
C ILE A 666 50.79 20.49 -6.70
N PRO A 667 51.97 20.63 -6.07
CA PRO A 667 52.10 20.41 -4.63
C PRO A 667 51.29 21.47 -3.86
N HIS A 668 50.26 21.05 -3.13
CA HIS A 668 49.41 21.97 -2.36
C HIS A 668 49.89 22.07 -0.91
N HIS A 669 50.05 23.31 -0.43
CA HIS A 669 50.34 23.59 0.98
C HIS A 669 49.04 23.62 1.79
N SER A 670 49.14 23.40 3.11
CA SER A 670 47.98 23.41 4.01
C SER A 670 47.27 24.74 4.14
N SER A 671 47.87 25.84 3.68
CA SER A 671 47.25 27.17 3.63
C SER A 671 46.39 27.42 2.38
N ASP A 672 46.31 26.47 1.44
CA ASP A 672 45.57 26.63 0.19
C ASP A 672 44.04 26.49 0.41
N VAL A 673 43.37 27.64 0.52
CA VAL A 673 41.92 27.73 0.79
C VAL A 673 41.10 27.26 -0.41
N ASP A 674 41.53 27.57 -1.64
CA ASP A 674 40.82 27.21 -2.86
C ASP A 674 40.88 25.69 -3.09
N PHE A 675 42.03 25.07 -2.84
CA PHE A 675 42.21 23.62 -2.88
C PHE A 675 41.38 22.88 -1.80
N LYS A 676 41.36 23.38 -0.56
CA LYS A 676 40.47 22.84 0.49
C LYS A 676 39.01 22.90 0.08
N GLN A 677 38.59 24.03 -0.48
CA GLN A 677 37.21 24.21 -0.95
C GLN A 677 36.88 23.28 -2.12
N LEU A 678 37.82 23.06 -3.05
CA LEU A 678 37.65 22.11 -4.15
C LEU A 678 37.47 20.66 -3.65
N LEU A 679 38.25 20.23 -2.65
CA LEU A 679 38.10 18.91 -2.03
C LEU A 679 36.75 18.76 -1.30
N ASP A 680 36.29 19.80 -0.60
CA ASP A 680 34.99 19.79 0.06
C ASP A 680 33.82 19.82 -0.93
N ASP A 681 33.90 20.63 -1.99
CA ASP A 681 32.94 20.65 -3.11
C ASP A 681 32.87 19.28 -3.80
N ALA A 682 34.01 18.59 -3.97
CA ALA A 682 34.06 17.25 -4.54
C ALA A 682 33.50 16.16 -3.59
N GLY A 683 33.72 16.31 -2.27
CA GLY A 683 33.22 15.40 -1.24
C GLY A 683 31.70 15.27 -1.20
N TRP A 684 30.95 16.30 -1.63
CA TRP A 684 29.49 16.28 -1.77
C TRP A 684 28.94 15.26 -2.77
N TYR A 685 29.79 14.72 -3.66
CA TYR A 685 29.40 13.72 -4.66
C TYR A 685 29.78 12.30 -4.26
N LEU A 686 30.44 12.11 -3.11
CA LEU A 686 30.72 10.81 -2.54
C LEU A 686 29.55 10.37 -1.64
N PRO A 687 29.19 9.09 -1.61
CA PRO A 687 28.24 8.54 -0.65
C PRO A 687 28.59 8.88 0.82
N ASP A 688 27.57 9.12 1.64
CA ASP A 688 27.72 9.49 3.06
C ASP A 688 28.04 8.27 3.95
N ASP A 689 27.69 7.06 3.52
CA ASP A 689 28.04 5.79 4.18
C ASP A 689 29.55 5.48 4.16
N CYS A 690 30.29 6.21 3.32
CA CYS A 690 31.75 6.11 3.20
C CYS A 690 32.51 7.06 4.12
N ASP A 691 31.83 7.99 4.81
CA ASP A 691 32.48 8.97 5.70
C ASP A 691 32.83 8.36 7.08
N ILE A 692 33.28 9.20 8.02
CA ILE A 692 33.49 8.84 9.42
C ILE A 692 32.11 8.77 10.14
N LYS A 693 31.94 7.87 11.11
CA LYS A 693 30.68 7.71 11.87
C LYS A 693 30.12 9.06 12.38
N PRO A 694 28.85 9.40 12.13
CA PRO A 694 28.27 10.71 12.51
C PRO A 694 28.33 11.05 14.01
N GLN A 695 28.26 10.05 14.89
CA GLN A 695 28.26 10.20 16.36
C GLN A 695 29.65 9.93 17.00
N SER A 696 30.73 10.16 16.25
CA SER A 696 32.10 9.97 16.73
C SER A 696 32.81 11.29 17.03
N MET A 697 33.77 11.24 17.96
CA MET A 697 34.60 12.40 18.31
C MET A 697 35.30 12.99 17.08
N GLY A 698 35.78 12.15 16.16
CA GLY A 698 36.38 12.60 14.89
C GLY A 698 35.46 13.47 14.02
N MET A 699 34.17 13.16 13.95
CA MET A 699 33.22 13.98 13.19
C MET A 699 32.91 15.31 13.89
N SER A 700 32.75 15.30 15.22
CA SER A 700 32.51 16.53 15.99
C SER A 700 33.70 17.49 15.92
N ILE A 701 34.94 16.98 15.99
CA ILE A 701 36.16 17.78 15.77
C ILE A 701 36.14 18.45 14.39
N VAL A 702 35.84 17.70 13.32
CA VAL A 702 35.79 18.26 11.95
C VAL A 702 34.64 19.26 11.77
N ALA A 703 33.51 19.08 12.47
CA ALA A 703 32.44 20.07 12.50
C ALA A 703 32.88 21.37 13.19
N THR A 704 33.52 21.28 14.36
CA THR A 704 34.03 22.44 15.11
C THR A 704 35.04 23.26 14.29
N ILE A 705 35.98 22.61 13.58
CA ILE A 705 36.93 23.31 12.69
C ILE A 705 36.18 24.12 11.61
N ARG A 706 35.15 23.53 11.00
CA ARG A 706 34.35 24.19 9.94
C ARG A 706 33.52 25.35 10.49
N GLU A 707 32.91 25.20 11.65
CA GLU A 707 32.15 26.28 12.30
C GLU A 707 33.04 27.46 12.68
N GLY A 708 34.24 27.19 13.22
CA GLY A 708 35.26 28.22 13.49
C GLY A 708 35.72 28.94 12.21
N ALA A 709 35.96 28.21 11.12
CA ALA A 709 36.34 28.79 9.83
C ALA A 709 35.23 29.67 9.23
N VAL A 710 33.96 29.27 9.36
CA VAL A 710 32.81 30.08 8.91
C VAL A 710 32.63 31.32 9.78
N ALA A 711 32.86 31.23 11.09
CA ALA A 711 32.79 32.38 12.00
C ALA A 711 33.92 33.39 11.76
N ALA A 712 35.11 32.94 11.36
CA ALA A 712 36.24 33.81 11.02
C ALA A 712 36.11 34.50 9.65
N ALA A 713 35.24 34.00 8.77
CA ALA A 713 35.00 34.52 7.42
C ALA A 713 33.74 35.42 7.30
N ALA A 714 33.07 35.72 8.42
CA ALA A 714 31.78 36.43 8.49
C ALA A 714 31.89 37.84 9.10
#